data_AF-A0AAP5M8M3-F1
#
_entry.id   AF-A0AAP5M8M3-F1
#
_cell.length_a   1.000
_cell.length_b   1.000
_cell.length_c   1.000
_cell.angle_alpha   90.00
_cell.angle_beta   90.00
_cell.angle_gamma   90.00
#
_symmetry.space_group_name_H-M   'P 1'
#
loop_
_entity.id
_entity.type
_entity.pdbx_description
1 polymer ?
#
loop_
_entity_poly.entity_id
_entity_poly.type
_entity_poly.pdbx_seq_one_letter_code
_entity_poly.pdbx_strand_id
1 'polypeptide(L)'
;MSSRTFEDKQAQRQASSGFEFFKGVGQVAGATLLSVTMLASSVVAGGLVGLAVSFRNLPDVRQLRNFFPSETTYIYDVKGKLLTSIHGEANREVVPLDRISPDLKRAVLASEDSDFYYHHGINPKGVGRAIITNWTAGGVKEGGSTITMQLVKNLFLSQKREFTRKIAEAVLAIRLEQILSKDQILEMYLNQVYWGHNNYGVQTAARTYFDKSAENMNLGESAMMAGLIQAPEQYSPYVNMAKAKEQQKIVLGRMRELGWITDSEYDNALKQQIKLGRRYRSFQGSALPYITNAVAQELARKFGREALLKGGMRVQTTVDTDFQYMAEETVKRWHQRLEGEGLYKNQMALVAIDPRTHFVKALVGGVDSKTSEFNRATQALRQPGSSFKPFVYYTAFASGKFAPDSTIYDTPVGYRDGDGWYYPKNYDNSFGGPMSVRYAIAQSRNIPVIKVGKAVGMNKVVETCRILGITSPMEPVTSLPLGAIGITPLELASAYATFANYGWQSPATVIARVTDSSGNVLLDNTPKPQQVLDPWASAAILDVMRSVISEGTGKHAALDRPAAGKTGTTSSEKDIWFVGTVPQLTTAVWVGRDDNRSLARGATGGVMVAPVWRDFMTKALKNVPVENFKSPSQFPRPKP
;
A
#
# COMPACT_ATOMS: atom_id res chain seq x y z
N MET A 1 -120.72 -30.34 -52.45
CA MET A 1 -120.11 -29.85 -53.69
C MET A 1 -118.94 -28.95 -53.31
N SER A 2 -117.84 -28.95 -54.06
CA SER A 2 -116.91 -27.83 -54.22
C SER A 2 -116.35 -27.09 -52.97
N SER A 3 -115.02 -27.13 -52.87
CA SER A 3 -114.08 -26.03 -52.58
C SER A 3 -113.99 -25.35 -51.19
N ARG A 4 -112.74 -25.35 -50.70
CA ARG A 4 -112.02 -24.36 -49.85
C ARG A 4 -112.35 -24.30 -48.35
N THR A 5 -111.34 -24.64 -47.54
CA THR A 5 -111.12 -24.05 -46.21
C THR A 5 -109.65 -24.22 -45.80
N PHE A 6 -108.91 -23.12 -45.73
CA PHE A 6 -107.72 -22.96 -44.90
C PHE A 6 -107.92 -21.66 -44.11
N GLU A 7 -108.33 -21.85 -42.86
CA GLU A 7 -108.50 -20.93 -41.74
C GLU A 7 -108.16 -21.82 -40.52
N ASP A 8 -107.56 -21.41 -39.42
CA ASP A 8 -107.12 -20.13 -38.89
C ASP A 8 -106.25 -20.49 -37.65
N LYS A 9 -105.20 -19.72 -37.35
CA LYS A 9 -104.52 -19.76 -36.05
C LYS A 9 -103.91 -18.40 -35.73
N GLN A 10 -104.76 -17.55 -35.17
CA GLN A 10 -104.54 -16.62 -34.05
C GLN A 10 -103.10 -16.11 -33.76
N ALA A 11 -102.93 -14.80 -34.05
CA ALA A 11 -102.41 -13.72 -33.20
C ALA A 11 -101.34 -14.01 -32.11
N GLN A 12 -100.15 -13.41 -32.25
CA GLN A 12 -99.64 -12.37 -31.32
C GLN A 12 -98.24 -11.81 -31.72
N ARG A 13 -98.18 -10.47 -31.76
CA ARG A 13 -97.02 -9.56 -31.58
C ARG A 13 -95.97 -9.40 -32.69
N GLN A 14 -96.28 -8.46 -33.59
CA GLN A 14 -95.32 -7.46 -34.09
C GLN A 14 -94.95 -6.49 -32.95
N ALA A 15 -93.64 -6.33 -32.69
CA ALA A 15 -92.91 -5.12 -32.27
C ALA A 15 -91.68 -5.48 -31.42
N SER A 16 -90.47 -5.21 -31.92
CA SER A 16 -89.22 -4.87 -31.17
C SER A 16 -87.88 -5.32 -31.82
N SER A 17 -87.79 -5.65 -33.12
CA SER A 17 -86.51 -6.14 -33.67
C SER A 17 -85.38 -5.10 -33.72
N GLY A 18 -85.68 -3.80 -33.87
CA GLY A 18 -84.66 -2.74 -33.82
C GLY A 18 -84.18 -2.43 -32.40
N PHE A 19 -85.10 -2.37 -31.43
CA PHE A 19 -84.78 -1.99 -30.05
C PHE A 19 -83.96 -3.06 -29.32
N GLU A 20 -84.26 -4.34 -29.53
CA GLU A 20 -83.47 -5.45 -28.97
C GLU A 20 -82.07 -5.56 -29.60
N PHE A 21 -81.90 -5.23 -30.89
CA PHE A 21 -80.58 -5.16 -31.53
C PHE A 21 -79.72 -4.01 -30.97
N PHE A 22 -80.26 -2.79 -30.86
CA PHE A 22 -79.54 -1.66 -30.27
C PHE A 22 -79.24 -1.86 -28.78
N LYS A 23 -80.13 -2.53 -28.05
CA LYS A 23 -79.91 -2.92 -26.65
C LYS A 23 -78.80 -3.97 -26.51
N GLY A 24 -78.76 -4.96 -27.42
CA GLY A 24 -77.68 -5.96 -27.48
C GLY A 24 -76.32 -5.36 -27.84
N VAL A 25 -76.26 -4.49 -28.85
CA VAL A 25 -75.02 -3.77 -29.22
C VAL A 25 -74.57 -2.84 -28.09
N GLY A 26 -75.49 -2.12 -27.44
CA GLY A 26 -75.19 -1.28 -26.29
C GLY A 26 -74.69 -2.05 -25.07
N GLN A 27 -75.24 -3.24 -24.81
CA GLN A 27 -74.77 -4.14 -23.74
C GLN A 27 -73.37 -4.70 -24.03
N VAL A 28 -73.09 -5.13 -25.27
CA VAL A 28 -71.77 -5.66 -25.65
C VAL A 28 -70.71 -4.54 -25.66
N ALA A 29 -71.03 -3.37 -26.20
CA ALA A 29 -70.14 -2.21 -26.20
C ALA A 29 -69.88 -1.70 -24.77
N GLY A 30 -70.93 -1.63 -23.95
CA GLY A 30 -70.82 -1.28 -22.52
C GLY A 30 -69.98 -2.28 -21.75
N ALA A 31 -70.19 -3.59 -21.94
CA ALA A 31 -69.40 -4.64 -21.31
C ALA A 31 -67.94 -4.64 -21.77
N THR A 32 -67.67 -4.35 -23.04
CA THR A 32 -66.31 -4.26 -23.58
C THR A 32 -65.60 -3.03 -23.02
N LEU A 33 -66.27 -1.88 -22.96
CA LEU A 33 -65.72 -0.66 -22.36
C LEU A 33 -65.44 -0.85 -20.85
N LEU A 34 -66.35 -1.50 -20.12
CA LEU A 34 -66.15 -1.87 -18.72
C LEU A 34 -64.98 -2.84 -18.55
N SER A 35 -64.86 -3.84 -19.42
CA SER A 35 -63.76 -4.81 -19.38
C SER A 35 -62.42 -4.14 -19.65
N VAL A 36 -62.34 -3.25 -20.64
CA VAL A 36 -61.13 -2.48 -20.97
C VAL A 36 -60.78 -1.51 -19.84
N THR A 37 -61.76 -0.83 -19.25
CA THR A 37 -61.51 0.09 -18.12
C THR A 37 -61.13 -0.66 -16.84
N MET A 38 -61.71 -1.82 -16.55
CA MET A 38 -61.32 -2.69 -15.44
C MET A 38 -59.94 -3.29 -15.64
N LEU A 39 -59.59 -3.70 -16.86
CA LEU A 39 -58.23 -4.13 -17.22
C LEU A 39 -57.22 -2.98 -17.08
N ALA A 40 -57.55 -1.79 -17.58
CA ALA A 40 -56.69 -0.62 -17.45
C ALA A 40 -56.48 -0.23 -15.98
N SER A 41 -57.55 -0.20 -15.18
CA SER A 41 -57.47 0.15 -13.76
C SER A 41 -56.79 -0.92 -12.91
N SER A 42 -56.93 -2.20 -13.23
CA SER A 42 -56.17 -3.28 -12.57
C SER A 42 -54.69 -3.28 -12.97
N VAL A 43 -54.35 -2.93 -14.21
CA VAL A 43 -52.96 -2.67 -14.63
C VAL A 43 -52.38 -1.46 -13.88
N VAL A 44 -53.14 -0.37 -13.73
CA VAL A 44 -52.72 0.82 -12.98
C VAL A 44 -52.56 0.51 -11.49
N ALA A 45 -53.53 -0.16 -10.87
CA ALA A 45 -53.49 -0.53 -9.46
C ALA A 45 -52.37 -1.54 -9.18
N GLY A 46 -52.21 -2.56 -10.02
CA GLY A 46 -51.10 -3.50 -9.96
C GLY A 46 -49.74 -2.82 -10.16
N GLY A 47 -49.66 -1.84 -11.06
CA GLY A 47 -48.48 -1.01 -11.27
C GLY A 47 -48.14 -0.12 -10.06
N LEU A 48 -49.14 0.49 -9.43
CA LEU A 48 -48.98 1.31 -8.22
C LEU A 48 -48.58 0.47 -7.00
N VAL A 49 -49.17 -0.71 -6.83
CA VAL A 49 -48.78 -1.66 -5.77
C VAL A 49 -47.37 -2.19 -6.03
N GLY A 50 -47.03 -2.52 -7.27
CA GLY A 50 -45.68 -2.91 -7.68
C GLY A 50 -44.64 -1.82 -7.41
N LEU A 51 -44.97 -0.56 -7.72
CA LEU A 51 -44.18 0.61 -7.37
C LEU A 51 -44.02 0.74 -5.85
N ALA A 52 -45.12 0.72 -5.09
CA ALA A 52 -45.12 0.83 -3.63
C ALA A 52 -44.27 -0.26 -2.94
N VAL A 53 -44.34 -1.50 -3.41
CA VAL A 53 -43.50 -2.61 -2.94
C VAL A 53 -42.04 -2.39 -3.34
N SER A 54 -41.77 -1.89 -4.54
CA SER A 54 -40.41 -1.57 -4.98
C SER A 54 -39.74 -0.49 -4.13
N PHE A 55 -40.50 0.44 -3.53
CA PHE A 55 -39.96 1.50 -2.66
C PHE A 55 -39.58 1.02 -1.25
N ARG A 56 -40.11 -0.10 -0.75
CA ARG A 56 -39.92 -0.53 0.65
C ARG A 56 -38.47 -0.86 1.02
N ASN A 57 -37.66 -1.28 0.05
CA ASN A 57 -36.28 -1.75 0.27
C ASN A 57 -35.23 -0.96 -0.54
N LEU A 58 -35.53 0.29 -0.96
CA LEU A 58 -34.55 1.09 -1.69
C LEU A 58 -33.50 1.69 -0.74
N PRO A 59 -32.21 1.66 -1.11
CA PRO A 59 -31.16 2.30 -0.32
C PRO A 59 -31.35 3.82 -0.23
N ASP A 60 -30.86 4.39 0.87
CA ASP A 60 -30.95 5.82 1.13
C ASP A 60 -29.86 6.59 0.37
N VAL A 61 -30.26 7.31 -0.68
CA VAL A 61 -29.35 8.13 -1.49
C VAL A 61 -28.67 9.25 -0.70
N ARG A 62 -29.21 9.67 0.45
CA ARG A 62 -28.60 10.72 1.29
C ARG A 62 -27.23 10.33 1.81
N GLN A 63 -26.95 9.03 1.90
CA GLN A 63 -25.62 8.51 2.27
C GLN A 63 -24.55 8.91 1.24
N LEU A 64 -24.93 9.24 -0.01
CA LEU A 64 -24.00 9.69 -1.04
C LEU A 64 -23.45 11.10 -0.83
N ARG A 65 -24.03 11.92 0.05
CA ARG A 65 -23.45 13.23 0.39
C ARG A 65 -22.06 13.11 1.01
N ASN A 66 -21.80 12.01 1.71
CA ASN A 66 -20.53 11.72 2.37
C ASN A 66 -19.88 10.45 1.81
N PHE A 67 -20.21 10.09 0.57
CA PHE A 67 -19.64 8.89 -0.05
C PHE A 67 -18.22 9.16 -0.51
N PHE A 68 -17.28 8.42 0.08
CA PHE A 68 -15.91 8.36 -0.38
C PHE A 68 -15.74 7.08 -1.19
N PRO A 69 -15.50 7.17 -2.51
CA PRO A 69 -15.25 5.97 -3.31
C PRO A 69 -13.95 5.29 -2.83
N SER A 70 -13.87 3.98 -2.97
CA SER A 70 -12.63 3.26 -2.69
C SER A 70 -11.51 3.80 -3.57
N GLU A 71 -10.39 4.17 -2.97
CA GLU A 71 -9.23 4.73 -3.64
C GLU A 71 -7.97 3.88 -3.43
N THR A 72 -7.13 3.88 -4.45
CA THR A 72 -5.83 3.23 -4.45
C THR A 72 -4.87 3.94 -3.50
N THR A 73 -4.19 3.17 -2.66
CA THR A 73 -3.06 3.65 -1.85
C THR A 73 -1.79 3.66 -2.69
N TYR A 74 -1.01 4.73 -2.63
CA TYR A 74 0.26 4.87 -3.34
C TYR A 74 1.40 5.04 -2.34
N ILE A 75 2.48 4.28 -2.52
CA ILE A 75 3.69 4.35 -1.71
C ILE A 75 4.82 4.93 -2.54
N TYR A 76 5.45 6.00 -2.04
CA TYR A 76 6.51 6.74 -2.70
C TYR A 76 7.83 6.63 -1.93
N ASP A 77 8.94 6.71 -2.66
CA ASP A 77 10.26 6.93 -2.08
C ASP A 77 10.39 8.36 -1.55
N VAL A 78 11.47 8.65 -0.83
CA VAL A 78 11.71 9.97 -0.21
C VAL A 78 11.77 11.13 -1.23
N LYS A 79 12.03 10.84 -2.52
CA LYS A 79 12.08 11.81 -3.63
C LYS A 79 10.76 11.94 -4.39
N GLY A 80 9.73 11.18 -4.00
CA GLY A 80 8.41 11.19 -4.65
C GLY A 80 8.26 10.19 -5.81
N LYS A 81 9.23 9.29 -6.02
CA LYS A 81 9.12 8.22 -7.01
C LYS A 81 8.12 7.16 -6.52
N LEU A 82 7.14 6.81 -7.35
CA LEU A 82 6.18 5.76 -7.01
C LEU A 82 6.89 4.39 -6.92
N LEU A 83 6.76 3.74 -5.77
CA LEU A 83 7.30 2.41 -5.50
C LEU A 83 6.29 1.30 -5.77
N THR A 84 5.04 1.49 -5.33
CA THR A 84 3.93 0.58 -5.58
C THR A 84 2.58 1.25 -5.37
N SER A 85 1.54 0.64 -5.92
CA SER A 85 0.13 0.96 -5.67
C SER A 85 -0.58 -0.25 -5.07
N ILE A 86 -1.41 -0.04 -4.06
CA ILE A 86 -2.14 -1.08 -3.33
C ILE A 86 -3.63 -0.73 -3.39
N HIS A 87 -4.43 -1.66 -3.91
CA HIS A 87 -5.88 -1.52 -3.97
C HIS A 87 -6.58 -2.88 -3.81
N GLY A 88 -7.86 -2.83 -3.45
CA GLY A 88 -8.77 -3.99 -3.51
C GLY A 88 -9.21 -4.29 -4.95
N GLU A 89 -10.51 -4.50 -5.13
CA GLU A 89 -11.10 -4.80 -6.45
C GLU A 89 -11.04 -3.62 -7.42
N ALA A 90 -11.05 -2.38 -6.91
CA ALA A 90 -11.09 -1.18 -7.72
C ALA A 90 -9.77 -0.40 -7.66
N ASN A 91 -9.08 -0.29 -8.81
CA ASN A 91 -7.97 0.65 -8.97
C ASN A 91 -8.53 2.03 -9.32
N ARG A 92 -8.48 2.98 -8.38
CA ARG A 92 -9.08 4.30 -8.51
C ARG A 92 -8.21 5.41 -7.92
N GLU A 93 -7.95 6.43 -8.73
CA GLU A 93 -7.50 7.75 -8.31
C GLU A 93 -8.66 8.72 -8.54
N VAL A 94 -9.16 9.37 -7.48
CA VAL A 94 -10.25 10.35 -7.61
C VAL A 94 -9.67 11.69 -8.05
N VAL A 95 -10.36 12.35 -8.98
CA VAL A 95 -10.05 13.72 -9.40
C VAL A 95 -11.30 14.58 -9.40
N PRO A 96 -11.22 15.86 -8.99
CA PRO A 96 -12.34 16.79 -9.12
C PRO A 96 -12.69 17.07 -10.59
N LEU A 97 -13.93 17.47 -10.86
CA LEU A 97 -14.47 17.65 -12.22
C LEU A 97 -13.75 18.73 -13.05
N ASP A 98 -13.18 19.73 -12.39
CA ASP A 98 -12.39 20.80 -13.01
C ASP A 98 -11.02 20.31 -13.49
N ARG A 99 -10.49 19.23 -12.90
CA ARG A 99 -9.27 18.51 -13.30
C ARG A 99 -9.51 17.42 -14.36
N ILE A 100 -10.65 17.47 -15.05
CA ILE A 100 -10.97 16.58 -16.17
C ILE A 100 -11.10 17.43 -17.44
N SER A 101 -10.45 16.98 -18.52
CA SER A 101 -10.48 17.63 -19.83
C SER A 101 -11.91 17.96 -20.26
N PRO A 102 -12.19 19.20 -20.72
CA PRO A 102 -13.48 19.56 -21.30
C PRO A 102 -13.88 18.66 -22.48
N ASP A 103 -12.91 18.20 -23.27
CA ASP A 103 -13.17 17.28 -24.38
C ASP A 103 -13.66 15.93 -23.88
N LEU A 104 -13.09 15.42 -22.80
CA LEU A 104 -13.51 14.15 -22.20
C LEU A 104 -14.89 14.24 -21.57
N LYS A 105 -15.18 15.34 -20.86
CA LYS A 105 -16.53 15.61 -20.34
C LYS A 105 -17.56 15.63 -21.47
N ARG A 106 -17.29 16.39 -22.54
CA ARG A 106 -18.19 16.48 -23.70
C ARG A 106 -18.32 15.15 -24.44
N ALA A 107 -17.24 14.39 -24.62
CA ALA A 107 -17.27 13.10 -25.30
C ALA A 107 -18.15 12.09 -24.55
N VAL A 108 -18.00 12.01 -23.23
CA VAL A 108 -18.84 11.14 -22.39
C VAL A 108 -20.30 11.56 -22.44
N LEU A 109 -20.59 12.87 -22.29
CA LEU A 109 -21.97 13.38 -22.40
C LEU A 109 -22.57 13.10 -23.78
N ALA A 110 -21.82 13.28 -24.87
CA ALA A 110 -22.32 13.04 -26.22
C ALA A 110 -22.69 11.58 -26.46
N SER A 111 -21.86 10.67 -25.94
CA SER A 111 -22.01 9.22 -26.07
C SER A 111 -23.11 8.67 -25.16
N GLU A 112 -23.14 9.08 -23.89
CA GLU A 112 -23.97 8.47 -22.86
C GLU A 112 -25.29 9.22 -22.61
N ASP A 113 -25.29 10.55 -22.61
CA ASP A 113 -26.43 11.36 -22.18
C ASP A 113 -26.32 12.84 -22.62
N SER A 114 -26.67 13.12 -23.87
CA SER A 114 -26.46 14.46 -24.46
C SER A 114 -27.36 15.55 -23.84
N ASP A 115 -28.46 15.16 -23.20
CA ASP A 115 -29.39 16.06 -22.53
C ASP A 115 -29.16 16.11 -21.01
N PHE A 116 -28.03 15.60 -20.51
CA PHE A 116 -27.77 15.38 -19.09
C PHE A 116 -28.11 16.59 -18.22
N TYR A 117 -27.72 17.80 -18.61
CA TYR A 117 -27.97 19.01 -17.82
C TYR A 117 -29.43 19.50 -17.83
N TYR A 118 -30.28 18.97 -18.71
CA TYR A 118 -31.65 19.46 -18.93
C TYR A 118 -32.73 18.59 -18.29
N HIS A 119 -32.44 17.31 -18.03
CA HIS A 119 -33.41 16.39 -17.44
C HIS A 119 -33.23 16.23 -15.92
N HIS A 120 -34.21 15.65 -15.23
CA HIS A 120 -34.18 15.43 -13.77
C HIS A 120 -34.20 13.93 -13.41
N GLY A 121 -33.05 13.26 -13.53
CA GLY A 121 -32.84 11.85 -13.21
C GLY A 121 -33.15 10.89 -14.36
N ILE A 122 -34.27 11.08 -15.04
CA ILE A 122 -34.67 10.32 -16.24
C ILE A 122 -34.81 11.25 -17.44
N ASN A 123 -34.55 10.73 -18.65
CA ASN A 123 -34.78 11.44 -19.92
C ASN A 123 -35.97 10.82 -20.68
N PRO A 124 -37.21 11.35 -20.54
CA PRO A 124 -38.39 10.79 -21.20
C PRO A 124 -38.28 10.78 -22.72
N LYS A 125 -37.65 11.79 -23.33
CA LYS A 125 -37.41 11.85 -24.78
C LYS A 125 -36.44 10.75 -25.21
N GLY A 126 -35.36 10.55 -24.44
CA GLY A 126 -34.37 9.49 -24.65
C GLY A 126 -34.97 8.09 -24.53
N VAL A 127 -35.82 7.85 -23.53
CA VAL A 127 -36.53 6.58 -23.34
C VAL A 127 -37.50 6.32 -24.49
N GLY A 128 -38.32 7.31 -24.87
CA GLY A 128 -39.27 7.18 -25.97
C GLY A 128 -38.59 6.88 -27.31
N ARG A 129 -37.50 7.59 -27.61
CA ARG A 129 -36.66 7.33 -28.79
C ARG A 129 -36.12 5.90 -28.77
N ALA A 130 -35.50 5.47 -27.67
CA ALA A 130 -34.92 4.14 -27.56
C ALA A 130 -35.97 3.03 -27.78
N ILE A 131 -37.20 3.19 -27.28
CA ILE A 131 -38.29 2.24 -27.52
C ILE A 131 -38.60 2.11 -29.02
N ILE A 132 -38.75 3.25 -29.72
CA ILE A 132 -39.03 3.26 -31.16
C ILE A 132 -37.86 2.66 -31.96
N THR A 133 -36.61 3.07 -31.67
CA THR A 133 -35.42 2.57 -32.35
C THR A 133 -35.23 1.06 -32.14
N ASN A 134 -35.47 0.56 -30.92
CA ASN A 134 -35.31 -0.86 -30.61
C ASN A 134 -36.43 -1.72 -31.21
N TRP A 135 -37.66 -1.19 -31.26
CA TRP A 135 -38.78 -1.88 -31.91
C TRP A 135 -38.58 -2.02 -33.42
N THR A 136 -38.13 -0.95 -34.08
CA THR A 136 -37.82 -0.96 -35.52
C THR A 136 -36.61 -1.82 -35.87
N ALA A 137 -35.63 -1.96 -34.96
CA ALA A 137 -34.42 -2.76 -35.18
C ALA A 137 -34.55 -4.25 -34.80
N GLY A 138 -35.67 -4.69 -34.23
CA GLY A 138 -35.88 -6.08 -33.79
C GLY A 138 -34.98 -6.52 -32.62
N GLY A 139 -34.38 -5.57 -31.90
CA GLY A 139 -33.42 -5.82 -30.81
C GLY A 139 -32.95 -4.54 -30.12
N VAL A 140 -32.20 -4.67 -29.02
CA VAL A 140 -31.67 -3.52 -28.26
C VAL A 140 -30.50 -2.91 -29.03
N LYS A 141 -30.71 -1.73 -29.61
CA LYS A 141 -29.73 -0.97 -30.42
C LYS A 141 -29.31 0.34 -29.76
N GLU A 142 -30.23 1.02 -29.06
CA GLU A 142 -29.95 2.23 -28.28
C GLU A 142 -30.40 2.07 -26.82
N GLY A 143 -29.59 2.60 -25.89
CA GLY A 143 -29.90 2.62 -24.47
C GLY A 143 -30.63 3.91 -24.06
N GLY A 144 -31.76 3.79 -23.38
CA GLY A 144 -32.51 4.94 -22.83
C GLY A 144 -32.11 5.33 -21.40
N SER A 145 -30.94 4.92 -20.91
CA SER A 145 -30.50 5.16 -19.52
C SER A 145 -29.68 6.43 -19.42
N THR A 146 -29.98 7.29 -18.43
CA THR A 146 -29.21 8.51 -18.14
C THR A 146 -27.94 8.20 -17.38
N ILE A 147 -26.98 9.14 -17.36
CA ILE A 147 -25.76 9.04 -16.53
C ILE A 147 -26.11 8.80 -15.06
N THR A 148 -27.14 9.48 -14.54
CA THR A 148 -27.58 9.33 -13.14
C THR A 148 -28.12 7.92 -12.86
N MET A 149 -28.89 7.35 -13.79
CA MET A 149 -29.35 5.95 -13.67
C MET A 149 -28.18 4.97 -13.70
N GLN A 150 -27.19 5.21 -14.56
CA GLN A 150 -25.98 4.38 -14.61
C GLN A 150 -25.14 4.47 -13.33
N LEU A 151 -25.00 5.66 -12.76
CA LEU A 151 -24.32 5.87 -11.48
C LEU A 151 -25.00 5.07 -10.35
N VAL A 152 -26.33 5.19 -10.23
CA VAL A 152 -27.13 4.44 -9.25
C VAL A 152 -26.96 2.93 -9.42
N LYS A 153 -27.03 2.44 -10.66
CA LYS A 153 -26.82 1.03 -11.00
C LYS A 153 -25.47 0.55 -10.48
N ASN A 154 -24.41 1.34 -10.68
CA ASN A 154 -23.04 0.97 -10.31
C ASN A 154 -22.76 1.08 -8.80
N LEU A 155 -23.53 1.88 -8.05
CA LEU A 155 -23.31 2.10 -6.61
C LEU A 155 -24.17 1.21 -5.70
N PHE A 156 -25.43 0.94 -6.06
CA PHE A 156 -26.41 0.42 -5.11
C PHE A 156 -27.02 -0.93 -5.45
N LEU A 157 -27.05 -1.33 -6.72
CA LEU A 157 -27.93 -2.40 -7.16
C LEU A 157 -27.12 -3.63 -7.59
N SER A 158 -27.31 -4.74 -6.87
CA SER A 158 -26.82 -6.05 -7.30
C SER A 158 -27.60 -6.57 -8.51
N GLN A 159 -27.03 -7.50 -9.28
CA GLN A 159 -27.56 -7.94 -10.59
C GLN A 159 -28.91 -8.70 -10.58
N LYS A 160 -29.67 -8.78 -9.47
CA LYS A 160 -30.92 -9.58 -9.42
C LYS A 160 -32.12 -8.89 -10.10
N ARG A 161 -32.83 -9.65 -10.96
CA ARG A 161 -34.06 -9.36 -11.75
C ARG A 161 -34.14 -7.97 -12.42
N GLU A 162 -33.98 -7.94 -13.74
CA GLU A 162 -33.71 -6.72 -14.54
C GLU A 162 -34.84 -5.69 -14.59
N PHE A 163 -36.11 -6.11 -14.65
CA PHE A 163 -37.24 -5.20 -14.88
C PHE A 163 -37.61 -4.38 -13.63
N THR A 164 -37.63 -5.02 -12.45
CA THR A 164 -37.79 -4.33 -11.17
C THR A 164 -36.59 -3.43 -10.85
N ARG A 165 -35.39 -3.83 -11.31
CA ARG A 165 -34.16 -3.05 -11.14
C ARG A 165 -34.22 -1.72 -11.90
N LYS A 166 -34.69 -1.70 -13.15
CA LYS A 166 -34.76 -0.46 -13.95
C LYS A 166 -35.69 0.60 -13.38
N ILE A 167 -36.81 0.20 -12.78
CA ILE A 167 -37.72 1.10 -12.06
C ILE A 167 -37.03 1.66 -10.80
N ALA A 168 -36.33 0.80 -10.06
CA ALA A 168 -35.53 1.22 -8.90
C ALA A 168 -34.41 2.20 -9.30
N GLU A 169 -33.70 1.96 -10.40
CA GLU A 169 -32.69 2.87 -10.96
C GLU A 169 -33.29 4.26 -11.27
N ALA A 170 -34.43 4.31 -11.96
CA ALA A 170 -35.11 5.56 -12.31
C ALA A 170 -35.55 6.36 -11.06
N VAL A 171 -36.17 5.68 -10.09
CA VAL A 171 -36.58 6.29 -8.82
C VAL A 171 -35.39 6.86 -8.05
N LEU A 172 -34.34 6.06 -7.89
CA LEU A 172 -33.15 6.46 -7.15
C LEU A 172 -32.41 7.58 -7.88
N ALA A 173 -32.40 7.58 -9.21
CA ALA A 173 -31.84 8.67 -10.01
C ALA A 173 -32.57 9.99 -9.75
N ILE A 174 -33.91 10.00 -9.77
CA ILE A 174 -34.70 11.20 -9.45
C ILE A 174 -34.38 11.69 -8.03
N ARG A 175 -34.33 10.78 -7.04
CA ARG A 175 -33.99 11.14 -5.65
C ARG A 175 -32.57 11.67 -5.52
N LEU A 176 -31.62 11.15 -6.29
CA LEU A 176 -30.23 11.57 -6.26
C LEU A 176 -30.07 13.00 -6.80
N GLU A 177 -30.74 13.35 -7.89
CA GLU A 177 -30.68 14.72 -8.45
C GLU A 177 -31.39 15.78 -7.61
N GLN A 178 -32.25 15.38 -6.66
CA GLN A 178 -32.84 16.29 -5.69
C GLN A 178 -31.85 16.70 -4.59
N ILE A 179 -30.77 15.93 -4.39
CA ILE A 179 -29.82 16.14 -3.29
C ILE A 179 -28.40 16.49 -3.75
N LEU A 180 -28.06 16.23 -5.02
CA LEU A 180 -26.77 16.54 -5.64
C LEU A 180 -26.96 17.36 -6.91
N SER A 181 -26.02 18.27 -7.17
CA SER A 181 -25.95 19.01 -8.44
C SER A 181 -25.52 18.12 -9.60
N LYS A 182 -25.79 18.58 -10.84
CA LYS A 182 -25.36 17.88 -12.07
C LYS A 182 -23.85 17.69 -12.12
N ASP A 183 -23.08 18.69 -11.71
CA ASP A 183 -21.62 18.61 -11.68
C ASP A 183 -21.14 17.54 -10.69
N GLN A 184 -21.71 17.50 -9.48
CA GLN A 184 -21.39 16.46 -8.50
C GLN A 184 -21.72 15.06 -9.03
N ILE A 185 -22.86 14.89 -9.71
CA ILE A 185 -23.24 13.61 -10.31
C ILE A 185 -22.27 13.21 -11.43
N LEU A 186 -21.90 14.15 -12.30
CA LEU A 186 -20.95 13.89 -13.38
C LEU A 186 -19.56 13.55 -12.82
N GLU A 187 -19.10 14.26 -11.79
CA GLU A 187 -17.85 13.98 -11.08
C GLU A 187 -17.86 12.57 -10.49
N MET A 188 -18.91 12.22 -9.75
CA MET A 188 -19.08 10.88 -9.16
C MET A 188 -19.13 9.82 -10.24
N TYR A 189 -19.86 10.05 -11.34
CA TYR A 189 -19.95 9.12 -12.46
C TYR A 189 -18.59 8.86 -13.10
N LEU A 190 -17.87 9.92 -13.47
CA LEU A 190 -16.57 9.81 -14.12
C LEU A 190 -15.53 9.15 -13.22
N ASN A 191 -15.60 9.34 -11.90
CA ASN A 191 -14.74 8.66 -10.93
C ASN A 191 -15.20 7.23 -10.58
N GLN A 192 -16.46 6.87 -10.81
CA GLN A 192 -17.00 5.55 -10.45
C GLN A 192 -17.00 4.55 -11.61
N VAL A 193 -17.24 5.02 -12.83
CA VAL A 193 -17.46 4.15 -14.01
C VAL A 193 -16.26 3.24 -14.26
N TYR A 194 -16.56 2.02 -14.70
CA TYR A 194 -15.57 1.01 -15.05
C TYR A 194 -15.08 1.23 -16.48
N TRP A 195 -13.77 1.41 -16.66
CA TRP A 195 -13.13 1.68 -17.94
C TRP A 195 -12.37 0.49 -18.51
N GLY A 196 -12.50 -0.71 -17.91
CA GLY A 196 -11.78 -1.92 -18.33
C GLY A 196 -10.43 -2.09 -17.63
N HIS A 197 -9.88 -3.31 -17.62
CA HIS A 197 -8.59 -3.68 -17.00
C HIS A 197 -8.47 -3.26 -15.52
N ASN A 198 -9.54 -3.42 -14.74
CA ASN A 198 -9.66 -2.99 -13.33
C ASN A 198 -9.53 -1.47 -13.10
N ASN A 199 -9.57 -0.64 -14.15
CA ASN A 199 -9.54 0.81 -13.99
C ASN A 199 -10.95 1.31 -13.65
N TYR A 200 -11.11 1.82 -12.44
CA TYR A 200 -12.30 2.53 -12.01
C TYR A 200 -11.95 4.01 -11.91
N GLY A 201 -12.77 4.84 -12.54
CA GLY A 201 -12.53 6.27 -12.57
C GLY A 201 -11.62 6.76 -13.69
N VAL A 202 -11.91 7.97 -14.12
CA VAL A 202 -11.36 8.60 -15.32
C VAL A 202 -9.86 8.85 -15.24
N GLN A 203 -9.34 9.25 -14.08
CA GLN A 203 -7.91 9.54 -13.91
C GLN A 203 -7.07 8.29 -14.04
N THR A 204 -7.45 7.19 -13.36
CA THR A 204 -6.77 5.91 -13.49
C THR A 204 -6.77 5.43 -14.94
N ALA A 205 -7.92 5.53 -15.60
CA ALA A 205 -8.06 5.09 -16.98
C ALA A 205 -7.24 5.94 -17.96
N ALA A 206 -7.21 7.28 -17.81
CA ALA A 206 -6.36 8.14 -18.63
C ALA A 206 -4.86 7.80 -18.48
N ARG A 207 -4.40 7.57 -17.24
CA ARG A 207 -3.02 7.14 -16.97
C ARG A 207 -2.75 5.77 -17.58
N THR A 208 -3.66 4.82 -17.42
CA THR A 208 -3.50 3.46 -17.93
C THR A 208 -3.50 3.41 -19.45
N TYR A 209 -4.43 4.09 -20.13
CA TYR A 209 -4.57 3.99 -21.59
C TYR A 209 -3.62 4.91 -22.36
N PHE A 210 -3.22 6.06 -21.81
CA PHE A 210 -2.49 7.09 -22.56
C PHE A 210 -1.23 7.62 -21.86
N ASP A 211 -0.87 7.11 -20.67
CA ASP A 211 0.21 7.64 -19.83
C ASP A 211 0.05 9.18 -19.56
N LYS A 212 -1.20 9.65 -19.46
CA LYS A 212 -1.58 11.06 -19.25
C LYS A 212 -2.51 11.23 -18.05
N SER A 213 -2.56 12.45 -17.51
CA SER A 213 -3.64 12.83 -16.59
C SER A 213 -4.92 13.10 -17.39
N ALA A 214 -6.08 12.83 -16.77
CA ALA A 214 -7.40 13.12 -17.35
C ALA A 214 -7.60 14.59 -17.71
N GLU A 215 -6.86 15.51 -17.07
CA GLU A 215 -6.85 16.95 -17.39
C GLU A 215 -6.25 17.24 -18.78
N ASN A 216 -5.24 16.47 -19.19
CA ASN A 216 -4.41 16.73 -20.38
C ASN A 216 -4.79 15.87 -21.60
N MET A 217 -6.02 15.35 -21.61
CA MET A 217 -6.56 14.52 -22.66
C MET A 217 -7.00 15.37 -23.86
N ASN A 218 -6.57 15.01 -25.07
CA ASN A 218 -7.04 15.66 -26.30
C ASN A 218 -8.39 15.09 -26.77
N LEU A 219 -9.01 15.73 -27.75
CA LEU A 219 -10.30 15.31 -28.33
C LEU A 219 -10.32 13.86 -28.83
N GLY A 220 -9.29 13.43 -29.55
CA GLY A 220 -9.21 12.06 -30.08
C GLY A 220 -9.14 11.01 -28.97
N GLU A 221 -8.24 11.19 -28.00
CA GLU A 221 -8.09 10.32 -26.83
C GLU A 221 -9.37 10.30 -25.98
N SER A 222 -9.99 11.47 -25.80
CA SER A 222 -11.24 11.66 -25.08
C SER A 222 -12.39 10.87 -25.69
N ALA A 223 -12.57 10.98 -27.01
CA ALA A 223 -13.61 10.25 -27.74
C ALA A 223 -13.37 8.74 -27.74
N MET A 224 -12.12 8.30 -27.87
CA MET A 224 -11.80 6.86 -27.77
C MET A 224 -12.14 6.33 -26.39
N MET A 225 -11.77 7.06 -25.35
CA MET A 225 -12.01 6.67 -23.97
C MET A 225 -13.51 6.62 -23.65
N ALA A 226 -14.27 7.65 -24.03
CA ALA A 226 -15.73 7.66 -23.88
C ALA A 226 -16.40 6.45 -24.57
N GLY A 227 -15.93 6.07 -25.76
CA GLY A 227 -16.40 4.90 -26.49
C GLY A 227 -16.14 3.56 -25.80
N LEU A 228 -15.29 3.52 -24.76
CA LEU A 228 -15.06 2.30 -23.98
C LEU A 228 -16.21 1.99 -23.02
N ILE A 229 -16.95 2.99 -22.53
CA ILE A 229 -17.91 2.85 -21.41
C ILE A 229 -18.93 1.75 -21.67
N GLN A 230 -19.42 1.63 -22.92
CA GLN A 230 -20.46 0.68 -23.29
C GLN A 230 -20.02 -0.78 -23.12
N ALA A 231 -18.79 -1.11 -23.52
CA ALA A 231 -18.23 -2.46 -23.40
C ALA A 231 -16.69 -2.40 -23.21
N PRO A 232 -16.22 -2.05 -21.99
CA PRO A 232 -14.83 -1.63 -21.79
C PRO A 232 -13.78 -2.69 -22.15
N GLU A 233 -14.07 -3.97 -21.88
CA GLU A 233 -13.17 -5.08 -22.22
C GLU A 233 -13.14 -5.36 -23.73
N GLN A 234 -14.28 -5.24 -24.39
CA GLN A 234 -14.42 -5.55 -25.82
C GLN A 234 -13.85 -4.44 -26.71
N TYR A 235 -14.02 -3.19 -26.30
CA TYR A 235 -13.60 -2.01 -27.05
C TYR A 235 -12.22 -1.49 -26.63
N SER A 236 -11.58 -2.14 -25.66
CA SER A 236 -10.26 -1.77 -25.19
C SER A 236 -9.23 -1.75 -26.35
N PRO A 237 -8.46 -0.66 -26.52
CA PRO A 237 -7.42 -0.58 -27.54
C PRO A 237 -6.25 -1.55 -27.32
N TYR A 238 -6.08 -2.08 -26.10
CA TYR A 238 -5.13 -3.16 -25.81
C TYR A 238 -5.55 -4.52 -26.37
N VAL A 239 -6.86 -4.70 -26.63
CA VAL A 239 -7.43 -5.94 -27.14
C VAL A 239 -7.63 -5.83 -28.64
N ASN A 240 -8.29 -4.75 -29.09
CA ASN A 240 -8.54 -4.51 -30.51
C ASN A 240 -8.56 -3.01 -30.83
N MET A 241 -7.43 -2.51 -31.34
CA MET A 241 -7.27 -1.10 -31.71
C MET A 241 -8.23 -0.65 -32.82
N ALA A 242 -8.59 -1.53 -33.77
CA ALA A 242 -9.49 -1.19 -34.85
C ALA A 242 -10.92 -0.94 -34.33
N LYS A 243 -11.41 -1.81 -33.42
CA LYS A 243 -12.71 -1.60 -32.75
C LYS A 243 -12.70 -0.36 -31.86
N ALA A 244 -11.62 -0.11 -31.13
CA ALA A 244 -11.47 1.12 -30.34
C ALA A 244 -11.54 2.39 -31.22
N LYS A 245 -10.90 2.35 -32.40
CA LYS A 245 -10.97 3.44 -33.40
C LYS A 245 -12.36 3.60 -34.01
N GLU A 246 -13.10 2.52 -34.21
CA GLU A 246 -14.51 2.57 -34.64
C GLU A 246 -15.38 3.27 -33.59
N GLN A 247 -15.25 2.89 -32.32
CA GLN A 247 -15.97 3.56 -31.23
C GLN A 247 -15.57 5.04 -31.09
N GLN A 248 -14.27 5.34 -31.21
CA GLN A 248 -13.79 6.74 -31.26
C GLN A 248 -14.53 7.53 -32.36
N LYS A 249 -14.65 6.96 -33.57
CA LYS A 249 -15.32 7.60 -34.70
C LYS A 249 -16.81 7.82 -34.45
N ILE A 250 -17.48 6.86 -33.80
CA ILE A 250 -18.90 6.98 -33.43
C ILE A 250 -19.10 8.14 -32.45
N VAL A 251 -18.28 8.21 -31.39
CA VAL A 251 -18.37 9.30 -30.40
C VAL A 251 -18.07 10.67 -31.03
N LEU A 252 -17.00 10.79 -31.82
CA LEU A 252 -16.70 12.02 -32.55
C LEU A 252 -17.83 12.41 -33.50
N GLY A 253 -18.44 11.44 -34.19
CA GLY A 253 -19.55 11.67 -35.11
C GLY A 253 -20.75 12.23 -34.37
N ARG A 254 -21.03 11.66 -33.19
CA ARG A 254 -22.09 12.13 -32.30
C ARG A 254 -21.85 13.54 -31.78
N MET A 255 -20.63 13.86 -31.37
CA MET A 255 -20.25 15.22 -30.95
C MET A 255 -20.44 16.23 -32.09
N ARG A 256 -20.14 15.83 -33.33
CA ARG A 256 -20.35 16.65 -34.52
C ARG A 256 -21.83 16.86 -34.83
N GLU A 257 -22.64 15.81 -34.79
CA GLU A 257 -24.11 15.89 -34.99
C GLU A 257 -24.79 16.83 -34.00
N LEU A 258 -24.30 16.87 -32.76
CA LEU A 258 -24.77 17.78 -31.71
C LEU A 258 -24.24 19.21 -31.87
N GLY A 259 -23.34 19.46 -32.84
CA GLY A 259 -22.69 20.76 -33.04
C GLY A 259 -21.67 21.13 -31.97
N TRP A 260 -21.17 20.16 -31.20
CA TRP A 260 -20.21 20.42 -30.11
C TRP A 260 -18.76 20.48 -30.59
N ILE A 261 -18.50 19.98 -31.81
CA ILE A 261 -17.24 20.10 -32.54
C ILE A 261 -17.54 20.42 -34.02
N THR A 262 -16.59 21.06 -34.68
CA THR A 262 -16.62 21.38 -36.12
C THR A 262 -16.19 20.20 -36.98
N ASP A 263 -16.48 20.23 -38.28
CA ASP A 263 -15.96 19.24 -39.25
C ASP A 263 -14.42 19.19 -39.26
N SER A 264 -13.76 20.34 -39.11
CA SER A 264 -12.29 20.39 -39.06
C SER A 264 -11.74 19.71 -37.80
N GLU A 265 -12.34 19.95 -36.64
CA GLU A 265 -11.97 19.28 -35.39
C GLU A 265 -12.22 17.77 -35.47
N TYR A 266 -13.34 17.34 -36.07
CA TYR A 266 -13.65 15.93 -36.33
C TYR A 266 -12.55 15.26 -37.18
N ASP A 267 -12.21 15.84 -38.33
CA ASP A 267 -11.20 15.30 -39.23
C ASP A 267 -9.79 15.28 -38.61
N ASN A 268 -9.46 16.32 -37.85
CA ASN A 268 -8.19 16.40 -37.13
C ASN A 268 -8.11 15.35 -36.02
N ALA A 269 -9.17 15.17 -35.23
CA ALA A 269 -9.23 14.18 -34.14
C ALA A 269 -9.12 12.74 -34.65
N LEU A 270 -9.66 12.43 -35.84
CA LEU A 270 -9.51 11.11 -36.46
C LEU A 270 -8.05 10.82 -36.86
N LYS A 271 -7.33 11.84 -37.34
CA LYS A 271 -5.92 11.76 -37.74
C LYS A 271 -4.95 11.75 -36.56
N GLN A 272 -5.38 12.12 -35.36
CA GLN A 272 -4.52 12.09 -34.17
C GLN A 272 -4.01 10.66 -33.89
N GLN A 273 -2.69 10.57 -33.77
CA GLN A 273 -2.03 9.32 -33.40
C GLN A 273 -2.27 9.03 -31.91
N ILE A 274 -2.89 7.89 -31.63
CA ILE A 274 -3.14 7.43 -30.27
C ILE A 274 -1.94 6.60 -29.82
N LYS A 275 -1.20 7.10 -28.83
CA LYS A 275 -0.10 6.37 -28.18
C LYS A 275 -0.64 5.71 -26.92
N LEU A 276 -0.61 4.37 -26.89
CA LEU A 276 -1.07 3.62 -25.74
C LEU A 276 -0.05 3.65 -24.61
N GLY A 277 -0.55 3.69 -23.39
CA GLY A 277 0.25 3.58 -22.18
C GLY A 277 0.97 2.24 -22.10
N ARG A 278 2.13 2.21 -21.46
CA ARG A 278 2.90 0.96 -21.30
C ARG A 278 2.40 0.07 -20.17
N ARG A 279 1.55 0.62 -19.29
CA ARG A 279 1.15 0.04 -18.00
C ARG A 279 -0.33 -0.35 -18.00
N TYR A 280 -0.70 -1.39 -18.75
CA TYR A 280 -2.10 -1.83 -18.83
C TYR A 280 -2.55 -2.75 -17.67
N ARG A 281 -1.61 -3.32 -16.90
CA ARG A 281 -1.92 -4.16 -15.73
C ARG A 281 -2.06 -3.30 -14.48
N SER A 282 -3.21 -3.41 -13.81
CA SER A 282 -3.55 -2.72 -12.55
C SER A 282 -2.68 -3.18 -11.39
N PHE A 283 -2.49 -4.50 -11.23
CA PHE A 283 -1.57 -5.05 -10.25
C PHE A 283 -0.14 -5.08 -10.80
N GLN A 284 0.73 -4.24 -10.24
CA GLN A 284 2.15 -4.19 -10.56
C GLN A 284 2.98 -4.71 -9.39
N GLY A 285 4.14 -5.28 -9.72
CA GLY A 285 5.13 -5.62 -8.70
C GLY A 285 5.69 -4.35 -8.05
N SER A 286 6.16 -4.47 -6.81
CA SER A 286 6.83 -3.38 -6.12
C SER A 286 8.23 -3.15 -6.66
N ALA A 287 8.63 -1.87 -6.78
CA ALA A 287 10.00 -1.50 -7.10
C ALA A 287 11.00 -1.88 -5.98
N LEU A 288 10.55 -1.90 -4.71
CA LEU A 288 11.34 -2.19 -3.51
C LEU A 288 10.53 -3.08 -2.54
N PRO A 289 10.40 -4.40 -2.81
CA PRO A 289 9.44 -5.25 -2.11
C PRO A 289 9.61 -5.29 -0.58
N TYR A 290 10.85 -5.34 -0.07
CA TYR A 290 11.09 -5.35 1.39
C TYR A 290 10.60 -4.06 2.07
N ILE A 291 10.73 -2.91 1.40
CA ILE A 291 10.25 -1.62 1.91
C ILE A 291 8.73 -1.57 1.84
N THR A 292 8.15 -1.81 0.67
CA THR A 292 6.70 -1.68 0.47
C THR A 292 5.92 -2.69 1.31
N ASN A 293 6.45 -3.89 1.51
CA ASN A 293 5.81 -4.89 2.38
C ASN A 293 5.89 -4.49 3.85
N ALA A 294 7.02 -3.94 4.31
CA ALA A 294 7.14 -3.41 5.68
C ALA A 294 6.16 -2.25 5.92
N VAL A 295 6.07 -1.31 4.97
CA VAL A 295 5.11 -0.20 4.99
C VAL A 295 3.67 -0.73 5.01
N ALA A 296 3.32 -1.65 4.10
CA ALA A 296 1.98 -2.21 4.02
C ALA A 296 1.59 -2.95 5.31
N GLN A 297 2.52 -3.70 5.93
CA GLN A 297 2.29 -4.38 7.21
C GLN A 297 2.07 -3.38 8.35
N GLU A 298 2.87 -2.31 8.42
CA GLU A 298 2.72 -1.26 9.43
C GLU A 298 1.38 -0.54 9.30
N LEU A 299 1.01 -0.14 8.08
CA LEU A 299 -0.28 0.51 7.81
C LEU A 299 -1.47 -0.41 8.08
N ALA A 300 -1.40 -1.68 7.67
CA ALA A 300 -2.45 -2.65 7.94
C ALA A 300 -2.63 -2.90 9.44
N ARG A 301 -1.52 -2.92 10.21
CA ARG A 301 -1.58 -3.06 11.68
C ARG A 301 -2.20 -1.82 12.34
N LYS A 302 -1.88 -0.63 11.84
CA LYS A 302 -2.29 0.64 12.45
C LYS A 302 -3.70 1.10 12.07
N PHE A 303 -4.07 0.94 10.80
CA PHE A 303 -5.32 1.47 10.24
C PHE A 303 -6.28 0.37 9.76
N GLY A 304 -5.84 -0.89 9.74
CA GLY A 304 -6.62 -2.01 9.21
C GLY A 304 -6.39 -2.24 7.71
N ARG A 305 -6.59 -3.50 7.28
CA ARG A 305 -6.37 -3.92 5.89
C ARG A 305 -7.34 -3.23 4.92
N GLU A 306 -8.57 -2.96 5.34
CA GLU A 306 -9.56 -2.30 4.49
C GLU A 306 -9.18 -0.84 4.19
N ALA A 307 -8.73 -0.10 5.21
CA ALA A 307 -8.23 1.26 5.03
C ALA A 307 -7.01 1.30 4.09
N LEU A 308 -6.10 0.33 4.19
CA LEU A 308 -4.97 0.23 3.26
C LEU A 308 -5.42 -0.02 1.81
N LEU A 309 -6.42 -0.87 1.60
CA LEU A 309 -6.86 -1.29 0.25
C LEU A 309 -7.85 -0.31 -0.40
N LYS A 310 -8.56 0.50 0.38
CA LYS A 310 -9.67 1.34 -0.11
C LYS A 310 -9.58 2.81 0.33
N GLY A 311 -8.68 3.15 1.26
CA GLY A 311 -8.64 4.46 1.91
C GLY A 311 -7.83 5.52 1.17
N GLY A 312 -7.27 5.23 -0.01
CA GLY A 312 -6.62 6.24 -0.84
C GLY A 312 -5.37 6.86 -0.23
N MET A 313 -4.60 6.13 0.58
CA MET A 313 -3.46 6.72 1.30
C MET A 313 -2.36 7.17 0.33
N ARG A 314 -1.72 8.32 0.60
CA ARG A 314 -0.47 8.76 -0.04
C ARG A 314 0.64 8.63 0.99
N VAL A 315 1.51 7.64 0.78
CA VAL A 315 2.51 7.22 1.76
C VAL A 315 3.89 7.64 1.29
N GLN A 316 4.51 8.56 2.02
CA GLN A 316 5.89 8.98 1.79
C GLN A 316 6.81 8.15 2.69
N THR A 317 7.75 7.41 2.10
CA THR A 317 8.75 6.65 2.84
C THR A 317 10.00 7.47 3.16
N THR A 318 10.85 6.96 4.05
CA THR A 318 12.14 7.56 4.41
C THR A 318 13.30 7.13 3.49
N VAL A 319 13.02 6.16 2.60
CA VAL A 319 13.99 5.43 1.79
C VAL A 319 14.20 6.12 0.46
N ASP A 320 15.46 6.25 0.06
CA ASP A 320 15.85 6.68 -1.28
C ASP A 320 16.03 5.44 -2.15
N THR A 321 15.39 5.40 -3.31
CA THR A 321 15.43 4.22 -4.19
C THR A 321 16.87 3.87 -4.61
N ASP A 322 17.69 4.85 -4.93
CA ASP A 322 19.07 4.60 -5.39
C ASP A 322 19.93 4.04 -4.25
N PHE A 323 19.69 4.55 -3.04
CA PHE A 323 20.37 4.10 -1.82
C PHE A 323 19.96 2.66 -1.43
N GLN A 324 18.68 2.32 -1.60
CA GLN A 324 18.19 0.96 -1.39
C GLN A 324 18.77 -0.02 -2.41
N TYR A 325 18.83 0.34 -3.71
CA TYR A 325 19.45 -0.52 -4.72
C TYR A 325 20.92 -0.79 -4.43
N MET A 326 21.65 0.21 -3.98
CA MET A 326 23.04 0.04 -3.54
C MET A 326 23.17 -0.99 -2.41
N ALA A 327 22.24 -1.00 -1.44
CA ALA A 327 22.20 -2.00 -0.38
C ALA A 327 21.88 -3.41 -0.91
N GLU A 328 20.87 -3.53 -1.77
CA GLU A 328 20.45 -4.80 -2.37
C GLU A 328 21.55 -5.42 -3.26
N GLU A 329 22.21 -4.61 -4.08
CA GLU A 329 23.34 -5.04 -4.90
C GLU A 329 24.54 -5.49 -4.06
N THR A 330 24.83 -4.76 -2.97
CA THR A 330 25.88 -5.17 -2.03
C THR A 330 25.54 -6.50 -1.40
N VAL A 331 24.33 -6.69 -0.87
CA VAL A 331 23.90 -7.97 -0.29
C VAL A 331 23.96 -9.10 -1.32
N LYS A 332 23.42 -8.90 -2.52
CA LYS A 332 23.39 -9.93 -3.57
C LYS A 332 24.79 -10.39 -3.98
N ARG A 333 25.70 -9.45 -4.23
CA ARG A 333 27.08 -9.79 -4.64
C ARG A 333 27.84 -10.48 -3.51
N TRP A 334 27.72 -10.00 -2.28
CA TRP A 334 28.43 -10.61 -1.15
C TRP A 334 27.85 -11.96 -0.78
N HIS A 335 26.55 -12.18 -0.93
CA HIS A 335 25.94 -13.50 -0.79
C HIS A 335 26.60 -14.52 -1.73
N GLN A 336 26.72 -14.18 -3.02
CA GLN A 336 27.34 -15.04 -4.04
C GLN A 336 28.81 -15.32 -3.71
N ARG A 337 29.54 -14.29 -3.28
CA ARG A 337 30.94 -14.44 -2.87
C ARG A 337 31.09 -15.36 -1.67
N LEU A 338 30.32 -15.14 -0.60
CA LEU A 338 30.37 -15.94 0.62
C LEU A 338 29.93 -17.38 0.37
N GLU A 339 28.96 -17.59 -0.53
CA GLU A 339 28.58 -18.93 -0.97
C GLU A 339 29.74 -19.64 -1.68
N GLY A 340 30.48 -18.94 -2.56
CA GLY A 340 31.71 -19.46 -3.18
C GLY A 340 32.86 -19.72 -2.19
N GLU A 341 32.88 -19.01 -1.05
CA GLU A 341 33.82 -19.22 0.06
C GLU A 341 33.35 -20.32 1.04
N GLY A 342 32.27 -21.03 0.73
CA GLY A 342 31.80 -22.21 1.47
C GLY A 342 30.65 -21.97 2.45
N LEU A 343 30.11 -20.74 2.55
CA LEU A 343 28.91 -20.44 3.35
C LEU A 343 27.64 -20.78 2.54
N TYR A 344 27.45 -22.05 2.20
CA TYR A 344 26.33 -22.48 1.36
C TYR A 344 24.96 -22.16 1.98
N LYS A 345 23.99 -21.80 1.14
CA LYS A 345 22.60 -21.46 1.56
C LYS A 345 22.53 -20.34 2.60
N ASN A 346 23.56 -19.49 2.67
CA ASN A 346 23.52 -18.33 3.54
C ASN A 346 22.39 -17.38 3.11
N GLN A 347 21.85 -16.68 4.09
CA GLN A 347 20.97 -15.55 3.93
C GLN A 347 21.63 -14.34 4.57
N MET A 348 21.26 -13.16 4.09
CA MET A 348 21.83 -11.91 4.52
C MET A 348 20.72 -10.88 4.75
N ALA A 349 20.95 -9.98 5.71
CA ALA A 349 20.11 -8.83 5.94
C ALA A 349 20.98 -7.60 6.21
N LEU A 350 20.52 -6.43 5.76
CA LEU A 350 21.20 -5.16 5.95
C LEU A 350 20.17 -4.09 6.32
N VAL A 351 20.45 -3.35 7.39
CA VAL A 351 19.64 -2.19 7.79
C VAL A 351 20.56 -1.00 7.99
N ALA A 352 20.24 0.13 7.34
CA ALA A 352 20.97 1.38 7.46
C ALA A 352 20.02 2.48 8.00
N ILE A 353 20.46 3.21 9.01
CA ILE A 353 19.69 4.21 9.75
C ILE A 353 20.51 5.48 9.89
N ASP A 354 19.89 6.64 9.66
CA ASP A 354 20.49 7.94 9.99
C ASP A 354 20.40 8.16 11.52
N PRO A 355 21.53 8.26 12.24
CA PRO A 355 21.55 8.43 13.70
C PRO A 355 20.78 9.65 14.21
N ARG A 356 20.68 10.70 13.39
CA ARG A 356 20.13 12.00 13.79
C ARG A 356 18.60 12.00 13.80
N THR A 357 18.00 11.13 12.99
CA THR A 357 16.55 11.09 12.76
C THR A 357 15.92 9.73 13.06
N HIS A 358 16.73 8.68 13.16
CA HIS A 358 16.34 7.27 13.17
C HIS A 358 15.54 6.82 11.95
N PHE A 359 15.54 7.62 10.89
CA PHE A 359 14.96 7.22 9.62
C PHE A 359 15.76 6.07 9.01
N VAL A 360 15.03 5.01 8.64
CA VAL A 360 15.61 3.89 7.90
C VAL A 360 15.92 4.37 6.48
N LYS A 361 17.19 4.32 6.11
CA LYS A 361 17.69 4.73 4.79
C LYS A 361 17.75 3.56 3.81
N ALA A 362 18.03 2.36 4.31
CA ALA A 362 17.94 1.12 3.56
C ALA A 362 17.51 -0.05 4.47
N LEU A 363 16.76 -1.00 3.91
CA LEU A 363 16.32 -2.21 4.60
C LEU A 363 16.22 -3.37 3.60
N VAL A 364 17.16 -4.29 3.71
CA VAL A 364 17.25 -5.50 2.89
C VAL A 364 16.94 -6.71 3.77
N GLY A 365 15.83 -7.38 3.50
CA GLY A 365 15.33 -8.51 4.29
C GLY A 365 15.84 -9.89 3.84
N GLY A 366 16.57 -9.96 2.74
CA GLY A 366 17.05 -11.21 2.16
C GLY A 366 17.81 -10.98 0.85
N VAL A 367 18.39 -12.05 0.33
CA VAL A 367 19.23 -12.03 -0.88
C VAL A 367 18.43 -11.73 -2.15
N ASP A 368 17.22 -12.29 -2.23
CA ASP A 368 16.31 -12.10 -3.36
C ASP A 368 14.86 -12.09 -2.88
N SER A 369 14.22 -10.93 -3.01
CA SER A 369 12.82 -10.74 -2.62
C SER A 369 11.84 -11.53 -3.47
N LYS A 370 12.23 -11.99 -4.67
CA LYS A 370 11.37 -12.81 -5.54
C LYS A 370 11.29 -14.26 -5.10
N THR A 371 12.34 -14.76 -4.45
CA THR A 371 12.37 -16.14 -3.93
C THR A 371 11.89 -16.21 -2.48
N SER A 372 12.08 -15.15 -1.70
CA SER A 372 11.68 -15.10 -0.29
C SER A 372 11.21 -13.71 0.13
N GLU A 373 9.92 -13.60 0.43
CA GLU A 373 9.33 -12.37 1.01
C GLU A 373 9.58 -12.24 2.52
N PHE A 374 10.15 -13.26 3.16
CA PHE A 374 10.47 -13.23 4.59
C PHE A 374 11.50 -12.14 4.88
N ASN A 375 11.11 -11.16 5.68
CA ASN A 375 11.93 -9.97 5.93
C ASN A 375 12.81 -10.17 7.16
N ARG A 376 14.01 -10.73 6.96
CA ARG A 376 14.93 -11.05 8.06
C ARG A 376 15.43 -9.81 8.80
N ALA A 377 15.36 -8.63 8.19
CA ALA A 377 15.72 -7.38 8.83
C ALA A 377 14.76 -6.97 9.96
N THR A 378 13.49 -7.40 9.89
CA THR A 378 12.44 -6.98 10.84
C THR A 378 11.73 -8.13 11.53
N GLN A 379 11.84 -9.36 11.02
CA GLN A 379 11.08 -10.52 11.49
C GLN A 379 11.97 -11.63 12.05
N ALA A 380 13.24 -11.74 11.61
CA ALA A 380 14.11 -12.81 12.06
C ALA A 380 14.79 -12.45 13.39
N LEU A 381 14.38 -13.12 14.47
CA LEU A 381 15.06 -13.07 15.75
C LEU A 381 16.31 -13.95 15.69
N ARG A 382 17.48 -13.31 15.67
CA ARG A 382 18.78 -13.96 15.51
C ARG A 382 19.72 -13.61 16.64
N GLN A 383 20.65 -14.51 16.94
CA GLN A 383 21.51 -14.32 18.09
C GLN A 383 22.61 -13.29 17.77
N PRO A 384 22.67 -12.12 18.43
CA PRO A 384 23.64 -11.07 18.11
C PRO A 384 25.09 -11.48 18.45
N GLY A 385 25.25 -12.40 19.41
CA GLY A 385 26.56 -12.79 19.90
C GLY A 385 27.31 -11.60 20.50
N SER A 386 28.59 -11.48 20.20
CA SER A 386 29.45 -10.40 20.72
C SER A 386 29.06 -8.97 20.30
N SER A 387 28.13 -8.76 19.37
CA SER A 387 27.59 -7.42 19.07
C SER A 387 26.64 -6.91 20.17
N PHE A 388 26.32 -7.73 21.17
CA PHE A 388 25.58 -7.32 22.37
C PHE A 388 26.46 -6.65 23.45
N LYS A 389 27.78 -6.90 23.44
CA LYS A 389 28.71 -6.40 24.47
C LYS A 389 28.66 -4.88 24.69
N PRO A 390 28.46 -4.04 23.65
CA PRO A 390 28.36 -2.61 23.85
C PRO A 390 27.25 -2.17 24.80
N PHE A 391 26.13 -2.87 24.88
CA PHE A 391 25.05 -2.55 25.83
C PHE A 391 25.50 -2.73 27.29
N VAL A 392 26.30 -3.77 27.55
CA VAL A 392 26.86 -4.04 28.89
C VAL A 392 27.88 -2.97 29.27
N TYR A 393 28.81 -2.65 28.37
CA TYR A 393 29.83 -1.65 28.62
C TYR A 393 29.25 -0.24 28.71
N TYR A 394 28.26 0.11 27.88
CA TYR A 394 27.52 1.36 28.02
C TYR A 394 26.87 1.44 29.41
N THR A 395 26.17 0.39 29.86
CA THR A 395 25.54 0.35 31.20
C THR A 395 26.58 0.55 32.31
N ALA A 396 27.78 -0.02 32.14
CA ALA A 396 28.90 0.17 33.06
C ALA A 396 29.42 1.62 33.08
N PHE A 397 29.54 2.26 31.92
CA PHE A 397 29.93 3.67 31.83
C PHE A 397 28.87 4.60 32.40
N ALA A 398 27.59 4.36 32.08
CA ALA A 398 26.46 5.12 32.60
C ALA A 398 26.33 5.02 34.14
N SER A 399 26.81 3.93 34.73
CA SER A 399 26.87 3.79 36.19
C SER A 399 27.96 4.64 36.87
N GLY A 400 28.83 5.33 36.11
CA GLY A 400 29.96 6.11 36.64
C GLY A 400 31.15 5.26 37.16
N LYS A 401 30.91 3.99 37.51
CA LYS A 401 31.90 3.06 38.10
C LYS A 401 33.02 2.64 37.16
N PHE A 402 32.79 2.66 35.85
CA PHE A 402 33.75 2.24 34.84
C PHE A 402 34.03 3.38 33.85
N ALA A 403 35.22 3.33 33.26
CA ALA A 403 35.66 4.19 32.16
C ALA A 403 36.37 3.33 31.09
N PRO A 404 36.60 3.88 29.88
CA PRO A 404 37.31 3.19 28.80
C PRO A 404 38.61 2.50 29.21
N ASP A 405 39.37 3.12 30.12
CA ASP A 405 40.69 2.63 30.53
C ASP A 405 40.67 1.98 31.93
N SER A 406 39.49 1.74 32.51
CA SER A 406 39.34 0.97 33.75
C SER A 406 39.89 -0.45 33.59
N THR A 407 40.64 -0.92 34.58
CA THR A 407 41.15 -2.29 34.63
C THR A 407 40.04 -3.29 34.95
N ILE A 408 39.94 -4.34 34.13
CA ILE A 408 39.07 -5.49 34.33
C ILE A 408 39.86 -6.79 34.14
N TYR A 409 39.36 -7.89 34.70
CA TYR A 409 40.14 -9.13 34.82
C TYR A 409 39.59 -10.26 33.94
N ASP A 410 40.41 -10.70 32.99
CA ASP A 410 40.20 -11.90 32.19
C ASP A 410 40.85 -13.12 32.86
N THR A 411 40.21 -13.61 33.91
CA THR A 411 40.67 -14.73 34.75
C THR A 411 39.55 -15.74 34.96
N PRO A 412 39.85 -17.04 35.22
CA PRO A 412 38.85 -18.07 35.43
C PRO A 412 37.77 -17.65 36.43
N VAL A 413 36.51 -18.00 36.12
CA VAL A 413 35.37 -17.73 36.99
C VAL A 413 34.30 -18.81 36.77
N GLY A 414 33.60 -19.16 37.83
CA GLY A 414 32.42 -20.01 37.79
C GLY A 414 31.22 -19.27 38.35
N TYR A 415 30.05 -19.46 37.74
CA TYR A 415 28.78 -18.93 38.23
C TYR A 415 27.82 -20.09 38.47
N ARG A 416 26.99 -19.98 39.52
CA ARG A 416 25.86 -20.89 39.71
C ARG A 416 24.85 -20.74 38.57
N ASP A 417 24.37 -21.87 38.07
CA ASP A 417 23.36 -21.95 37.01
C ASP A 417 22.43 -23.14 37.30
N GLY A 418 21.26 -22.86 37.88
CA GLY A 418 20.42 -23.88 38.52
C GLY A 418 21.19 -24.65 39.59
N ASP A 419 21.10 -25.98 39.56
CA ASP A 419 21.85 -26.88 40.44
C ASP A 419 23.34 -27.04 40.02
N GLY A 420 23.69 -26.56 38.82
CA GLY A 420 25.00 -26.70 38.21
C GLY A 420 25.92 -25.48 38.34
N TRP A 421 27.03 -25.56 37.61
CA TRP A 421 28.02 -24.49 37.46
C TRP A 421 28.27 -24.18 35.99
N TYR A 422 28.22 -22.89 35.65
CA TYR A 422 28.60 -22.37 34.35
C TYR A 422 30.00 -21.74 34.41
N TYR A 423 30.92 -22.27 33.59
CA TYR A 423 32.29 -21.78 33.44
C TYR A 423 32.46 -21.15 32.05
N PRO A 424 32.27 -19.83 31.91
CA PRO A 424 32.42 -19.17 30.62
C PRO A 424 33.85 -19.26 30.10
N LYS A 425 34.00 -19.36 28.78
CA LYS A 425 35.30 -19.42 28.09
C LYS A 425 35.43 -18.29 27.07
N ASN A 426 36.67 -17.84 26.88
CA ASN A 426 37.02 -17.02 25.72
C ASN A 426 37.06 -17.89 24.46
N TYR A 427 36.91 -17.26 23.30
CA TYR A 427 36.87 -17.95 22.01
C TYR A 427 38.15 -18.77 21.73
N ASP A 428 39.30 -18.25 22.16
CA ASP A 428 40.61 -18.87 22.03
C ASP A 428 40.97 -19.80 23.22
N ASN A 429 40.05 -20.00 24.17
CA ASN A 429 40.25 -20.77 25.40
C ASN A 429 41.40 -20.30 26.29
N SER A 430 41.87 -19.05 26.14
CA SER A 430 42.95 -18.47 26.93
C SER A 430 42.45 -17.47 27.98
N PHE A 431 43.34 -17.04 28.87
CA PHE A 431 43.12 -15.95 29.84
C PHE A 431 44.17 -14.86 29.63
N GLY A 432 43.73 -13.60 29.54
CA GLY A 432 44.60 -12.45 29.33
C GLY A 432 45.01 -11.70 30.61
N GLY A 433 44.50 -12.09 31.78
CA GLY A 433 44.80 -11.40 33.04
C GLY A 433 44.18 -9.99 33.11
N PRO A 434 44.81 -9.02 33.79
CA PRO A 434 44.32 -7.64 33.86
C PRO A 434 44.44 -6.94 32.50
N MET A 435 43.37 -6.24 32.09
CA MET A 435 43.33 -5.48 30.83
C MET A 435 42.39 -4.28 30.96
N SER A 436 42.48 -3.31 30.05
CA SER A 436 41.52 -2.20 30.00
C SER A 436 40.18 -2.63 29.39
N VAL A 437 39.09 -1.92 29.71
CA VAL A 437 37.79 -2.09 29.03
C VAL A 437 37.95 -1.91 27.51
N ARG A 438 38.72 -0.91 27.07
CA ARG A 438 39.06 -0.64 25.67
C ARG A 438 39.69 -1.84 24.97
N TYR A 439 40.67 -2.47 25.60
CA TYR A 439 41.31 -3.66 25.03
C TYR A 439 40.36 -4.87 25.02
N ALA A 440 39.59 -5.06 26.10
CA ALA A 440 38.65 -6.16 26.22
C ALA A 440 37.54 -6.11 25.15
N ILE A 441 37.02 -4.93 24.82
CA ILE A 441 36.03 -4.79 23.75
C ILE A 441 36.66 -4.91 22.37
N ALA A 442 37.87 -4.36 22.15
CA ALA A 442 38.62 -4.47 20.89
C ALA A 442 38.87 -5.93 20.50
N GLN A 443 39.38 -6.72 21.45
CA GLN A 443 39.64 -8.15 21.30
C GLN A 443 38.39 -9.01 21.56
N SER A 444 37.25 -8.39 21.89
CA SER A 444 35.98 -9.06 22.13
C SER A 444 36.09 -10.21 23.15
N ARG A 445 36.78 -10.02 24.28
CA ARG A 445 36.93 -11.02 25.35
C ARG A 445 35.57 -11.32 26.01
N ASN A 446 35.29 -12.57 26.33
CA ASN A 446 33.99 -13.02 26.84
C ASN A 446 33.90 -12.89 28.36
N ILE A 447 34.93 -13.33 29.07
CA ILE A 447 34.90 -13.37 30.54
C ILE A 447 34.85 -11.97 31.15
N PRO A 448 35.63 -10.97 30.69
CA PRO A 448 35.58 -9.63 31.28
C PRO A 448 34.21 -8.97 31.16
N VAL A 449 33.53 -9.10 30.02
CA VAL A 449 32.20 -8.50 29.84
C VAL A 449 31.13 -9.18 30.72
N ILE A 450 31.26 -10.49 30.99
CA ILE A 450 30.36 -11.18 31.93
C ILE A 450 30.56 -10.66 33.35
N LYS A 451 31.81 -10.50 33.79
CA LYS A 451 32.14 -9.94 35.11
C LYS A 451 31.63 -8.51 35.25
N VAL A 452 31.82 -7.68 34.22
CA VAL A 452 31.27 -6.31 34.19
C VAL A 452 29.75 -6.34 34.27
N GLY A 453 29.07 -7.16 33.47
CA GLY A 453 27.61 -7.33 33.51
C GLY A 453 27.09 -7.75 34.88
N LYS A 454 27.77 -8.66 35.57
CA LYS A 454 27.46 -9.05 36.95
C LYS A 454 27.68 -7.91 37.95
N ALA A 455 28.77 -7.15 37.80
CA ALA A 455 29.10 -6.04 38.69
C ALA A 455 28.12 -4.86 38.58
N VAL A 456 27.61 -4.58 37.38
CA VAL A 456 26.61 -3.51 37.15
C VAL A 456 25.17 -3.99 37.39
N GLY A 457 24.93 -5.29 37.25
CA GLY A 457 23.62 -5.93 37.38
C GLY A 457 22.95 -6.17 36.02
N MET A 458 22.58 -7.42 35.73
CA MET A 458 21.98 -7.80 34.44
C MET A 458 20.63 -7.11 34.19
N ASN A 459 19.83 -6.86 35.24
CA ASN A 459 18.57 -6.13 35.10
C ASN A 459 18.77 -4.72 34.55
N LYS A 460 19.84 -4.02 34.95
CA LYS A 460 20.17 -2.69 34.42
C LYS A 460 20.59 -2.75 32.95
N VAL A 461 21.26 -3.84 32.54
CA VAL A 461 21.57 -4.07 31.12
C VAL A 461 20.29 -4.26 30.32
N VAL A 462 19.34 -5.05 30.83
CA VAL A 462 18.02 -5.23 30.20
C VAL A 462 17.27 -3.90 30.12
N GLU A 463 17.25 -3.12 31.20
CA GLU A 463 16.63 -1.79 31.25
C GLU A 463 17.22 -0.85 30.18
N THR A 464 18.54 -0.76 30.08
CA THR A 464 19.24 -0.03 28.99
C THR A 464 18.75 -0.48 27.62
N CYS A 465 18.65 -1.79 27.37
CA CYS A 465 18.16 -2.31 26.09
C CYS A 465 16.70 -1.91 25.81
N ARG A 466 15.84 -1.89 26.83
CA ARG A 466 14.45 -1.44 26.70
C ARG A 466 14.37 0.06 26.38
N ILE A 467 15.17 0.88 27.05
CA ILE A 467 15.30 2.33 26.77
C ILE A 467 15.74 2.57 25.32
N LEU A 468 16.63 1.73 24.80
CA LEU A 468 17.10 1.77 23.40
C LEU A 468 16.07 1.29 22.37
N GLY A 469 14.88 0.88 22.81
CA GLY A 469 13.79 0.42 21.93
C GLY A 469 13.91 -1.03 21.47
N ILE A 470 14.71 -1.87 22.15
CA ILE A 470 14.74 -3.30 21.90
C ILE A 470 13.50 -3.93 22.54
N THR A 471 12.60 -4.45 21.70
CA THR A 471 11.34 -5.07 22.10
C THR A 471 11.41 -6.60 22.15
N SER A 472 12.41 -7.18 21.49
CA SER A 472 12.68 -8.62 21.51
C SER A 472 12.74 -9.21 22.94
N PRO A 473 12.28 -10.47 23.15
CA PRO A 473 12.34 -11.13 24.46
C PRO A 473 13.77 -11.18 25.02
N MET A 474 13.94 -10.87 26.30
CA MET A 474 15.26 -10.75 26.92
C MET A 474 15.18 -11.06 28.41
N GLU A 475 16.01 -12.01 28.85
CA GLU A 475 16.12 -12.42 30.26
C GLU A 475 17.49 -12.04 30.84
N PRO A 476 17.55 -11.63 32.13
CA PRO A 476 18.77 -11.16 32.79
C PRO A 476 19.70 -12.30 33.24
N VAL A 477 20.04 -13.23 32.34
CA VAL A 477 20.85 -14.42 32.62
C VAL A 477 22.36 -14.17 32.53
N THR A 478 23.17 -15.07 33.10
CA THR A 478 24.65 -14.95 33.10
C THR A 478 25.26 -14.88 31.70
N SER A 479 24.65 -15.55 30.72
CA SER A 479 25.09 -15.58 29.32
C SER A 479 24.60 -14.38 28.49
N LEU A 480 23.75 -13.50 29.04
CA LEU A 480 23.21 -12.33 28.33
C LEU A 480 24.32 -11.43 27.73
N PRO A 481 25.44 -11.14 28.42
CA PRO A 481 26.54 -10.35 27.85
C PRO A 481 27.17 -10.92 26.57
N LEU A 482 26.98 -12.22 26.32
CA LEU A 482 27.43 -12.89 25.10
C LEU A 482 26.34 -12.91 24.01
N GLY A 483 25.23 -12.21 24.23
CA GLY A 483 24.12 -12.11 23.31
C GLY A 483 23.24 -13.35 23.25
N ALA A 484 22.97 -14.02 24.39
CA ALA A 484 22.10 -15.20 24.46
C ALA A 484 20.60 -14.88 24.31
N ILE A 485 20.23 -14.11 23.29
CA ILE A 485 18.86 -13.65 22.98
C ILE A 485 18.64 -13.65 21.47
N GLY A 486 17.39 -13.61 21.02
CA GLY A 486 17.06 -13.27 19.64
C GLY A 486 16.83 -11.77 19.49
N ILE A 487 17.40 -11.14 18.47
CA ILE A 487 17.16 -9.73 18.12
C ILE A 487 17.08 -9.56 16.61
N THR A 488 16.32 -8.56 16.15
CA THR A 488 16.28 -8.21 14.73
C THR A 488 17.44 -7.29 14.32
N PRO A 489 17.90 -7.33 13.06
CA PRO A 489 18.85 -6.36 12.54
C PRO A 489 18.38 -4.90 12.68
N LEU A 490 17.08 -4.61 12.53
CA LEU A 490 16.52 -3.27 12.70
C LEU A 490 16.66 -2.75 14.14
N GLU A 491 16.32 -3.56 15.15
CA GLU A 491 16.48 -3.19 16.56
C GLU A 491 17.95 -2.91 16.89
N LEU A 492 18.85 -3.77 16.40
CA LEU A 492 20.28 -3.63 16.67
C LEU A 492 20.87 -2.38 16.00
N ALA A 493 20.50 -2.09 14.74
CA ALA A 493 20.90 -0.87 14.04
C ALA A 493 20.38 0.39 14.76
N SER A 494 19.10 0.39 15.19
CA SER A 494 18.47 1.51 15.88
C SER A 494 19.13 1.82 17.22
N ALA A 495 19.47 0.77 17.98
CA ALA A 495 20.16 0.92 19.25
C ALA A 495 21.57 1.52 19.07
N TYR A 496 22.33 1.06 18.07
CA TYR A 496 23.65 1.62 17.75
C TYR A 496 23.56 3.06 17.20
N ALA A 497 22.50 3.39 16.45
CA ALA A 497 22.22 4.75 15.99
C ALA A 497 22.05 5.72 17.17
N THR A 498 21.44 5.26 18.27
CA THR A 498 21.30 6.05 19.49
C THR A 498 22.65 6.32 20.15
N PHE A 499 23.58 5.35 20.18
CA PHE A 499 24.96 5.61 20.63
C PHE A 499 25.64 6.66 19.75
N ALA A 500 25.55 6.50 18.42
CA ALA A 500 26.14 7.40 17.44
C ALA A 500 25.62 8.84 17.54
N ASN A 501 24.40 9.01 18.03
CA ASN A 501 23.79 10.31 18.30
C ASN A 501 23.86 10.72 19.78
N TYR A 502 24.84 10.22 20.54
CA TYR A 502 25.12 10.60 21.92
C TYR A 502 23.92 10.48 22.87
N GLY A 503 23.07 9.48 22.63
CA GLY A 503 21.92 9.17 23.45
C GLY A 503 20.60 9.77 23.02
N TRP A 504 20.57 10.52 21.93
CA TRP A 504 19.33 10.96 21.31
C TRP A 504 18.70 9.84 20.49
N GLN A 505 17.42 9.58 20.72
CA GLN A 505 16.67 8.48 20.10
C GLN A 505 15.35 8.99 19.54
N SER A 506 14.98 8.50 18.35
CA SER A 506 13.61 8.50 17.83
C SER A 506 13.20 7.07 17.46
N PRO A 507 11.91 6.74 17.41
CA PRO A 507 11.46 5.46 16.88
C PRO A 507 11.93 5.27 15.43
N ALA A 508 12.61 4.16 15.15
CA ALA A 508 13.04 3.86 13.79
C ALA A 508 11.84 3.55 12.90
N THR A 509 11.77 4.16 11.73
CA THR A 509 10.64 4.00 10.80
C THR A 509 11.07 4.05 9.34
N VAL A 510 10.31 3.34 8.49
CA VAL A 510 10.39 3.41 7.02
C VAL A 510 9.35 4.38 6.44
N ILE A 511 8.40 4.87 7.25
CA ILE A 511 7.32 5.78 6.84
C ILE A 511 7.63 7.17 7.39
N ALA A 512 7.76 8.17 6.51
CA ALA A 512 7.91 9.56 6.92
C ALA A 512 6.56 10.20 7.22
N ARG A 513 5.59 10.04 6.29
CA ARG A 513 4.27 10.66 6.39
C ARG A 513 3.23 9.86 5.61
N VAL A 514 1.99 9.87 6.07
CA VAL A 514 0.83 9.35 5.38
C VAL A 514 -0.24 10.43 5.33
N THR A 515 -0.79 10.69 4.16
CA THR A 515 -2.01 11.50 4.01
C THR A 515 -3.12 10.68 3.38
N ASP A 516 -4.36 11.14 3.49
CA ASP A 516 -5.45 10.68 2.63
C ASP A 516 -5.36 11.34 1.23
N SER A 517 -6.34 11.05 0.37
CA SER A 517 -6.45 11.61 -0.97
C SER A 517 -6.80 13.10 -1.00
N SER A 518 -7.35 13.63 0.10
CA SER A 518 -7.67 15.06 0.28
C SER A 518 -6.51 15.87 0.84
N GLY A 519 -5.41 15.21 1.24
CA GLY A 519 -4.22 15.84 1.81
C GLY A 519 -4.23 15.93 3.34
N ASN A 520 -5.24 15.38 4.03
CA ASN A 520 -5.25 15.35 5.49
C ASN A 520 -4.20 14.37 6.00
N VAL A 521 -3.49 14.74 7.07
CA VAL A 521 -2.41 13.91 7.63
C VAL A 521 -2.99 12.80 8.51
N LEU A 522 -2.73 11.55 8.12
CA LEU A 522 -3.10 10.35 8.88
C LEU A 522 -1.96 9.88 9.80
N LEU A 523 -0.72 10.09 9.37
CA LEU A 523 0.48 9.76 10.14
C LEU A 523 1.59 10.76 9.81
N ASP A 524 2.25 11.28 10.85
CA ASP A 524 3.43 12.11 10.74
C ASP A 524 4.50 11.56 11.67
N ASN A 525 5.54 10.97 11.07
CA ASN A 525 6.70 10.45 11.79
C ASN A 525 7.88 11.42 11.70
N THR A 526 7.64 12.73 11.56
CA THR A 526 8.69 13.74 11.72
C THR A 526 9.48 13.45 13.01
N PRO A 527 10.82 13.35 12.95
CA PRO A 527 11.62 12.91 14.09
C PRO A 527 11.42 13.81 15.31
N LYS A 528 11.19 13.19 16.47
CA LYS A 528 11.05 13.86 17.76
C LYS A 528 12.09 13.28 18.73
N PRO A 529 13.37 13.60 18.55
CA PRO A 529 14.44 12.97 19.30
C PRO A 529 14.32 13.29 20.78
N GLN A 530 14.49 12.27 21.62
CA GLN A 530 14.56 12.37 23.07
C GLN A 530 15.93 11.89 23.55
N GLN A 531 16.50 12.59 24.54
CA GLN A 531 17.74 12.16 25.15
C GLN A 531 17.44 11.06 26.17
N VAL A 532 17.70 9.81 25.79
CA VAL A 532 17.37 8.63 26.57
C VAL A 532 18.59 7.96 27.21
N LEU A 533 19.79 8.27 26.71
CA LEU A 533 21.05 7.78 27.25
C LEU A 533 21.94 8.94 27.73
N ASP A 534 22.85 8.61 28.64
CA ASP A 534 23.88 9.53 29.10
C ASP A 534 24.87 9.85 27.95
N PRO A 535 25.13 11.14 27.65
CA PRO A 535 26.00 11.53 26.55
C PRO A 535 27.47 11.13 26.72
N TRP A 536 27.99 11.18 27.95
CA TRP A 536 29.37 10.80 28.22
C TRP A 536 29.55 9.29 28.05
N ALA A 537 28.64 8.49 28.59
CA ALA A 537 28.65 7.04 28.43
C ALA A 537 28.47 6.63 26.95
N SER A 538 27.62 7.36 26.21
CA SER A 538 27.44 7.17 24.76
C SER A 538 28.70 7.51 23.97
N ALA A 539 29.37 8.63 24.28
CA ALA A 539 30.65 8.97 23.69
C ALA A 539 31.76 7.97 24.08
N ALA A 540 31.76 7.48 25.33
CA ALA A 540 32.72 6.51 25.82
C ALA A 540 32.59 5.15 25.12
N ILE A 541 31.35 4.67 24.91
CA ILE A 541 31.15 3.42 24.17
C ILE A 541 31.53 3.56 22.69
N LEU A 542 31.21 4.69 22.05
CA LEU A 542 31.69 4.98 20.69
C LEU A 542 33.22 4.97 20.61
N ASP A 543 33.88 5.62 21.57
CA ASP A 543 35.33 5.73 21.60
C ASP A 543 36.03 4.38 21.72
N VAL A 544 35.55 3.48 22.59
CA VAL A 544 36.11 2.12 22.68
C VAL A 544 35.67 1.23 21.51
N MET A 545 34.54 1.50 20.85
CA MET A 545 34.16 0.77 19.63
C MET A 545 35.03 1.16 18.41
N ARG A 546 35.73 2.30 18.44
CA ARG A 546 36.72 2.64 17.41
C ARG A 546 37.92 1.70 17.45
N SER A 547 38.37 1.26 18.64
CA SER A 547 39.49 0.32 18.76
C SER A 547 39.17 -1.06 18.21
N VAL A 548 37.88 -1.45 18.15
CA VAL A 548 37.46 -2.67 17.48
C VAL A 548 37.84 -2.65 15.99
N ILE A 549 37.74 -1.49 15.34
CA ILE A 549 38.08 -1.33 13.92
C ILE A 549 39.58 -1.05 13.74
N SER A 550 40.21 -0.22 14.58
CA SER A 550 41.62 0.15 14.36
C SER A 550 42.61 -0.97 14.72
N GLU A 551 42.34 -1.74 15.78
CA GLU A 551 43.29 -2.71 16.34
C GLU A 551 42.67 -4.07 16.72
N GLY A 552 41.34 -4.17 16.71
CA GLY A 552 40.60 -5.33 17.21
C GLY A 552 40.05 -6.27 16.14
N THR A 553 38.97 -6.95 16.51
CA THR A 553 38.29 -7.97 15.69
C THR A 553 37.64 -7.43 14.40
N GLY A 554 37.47 -6.12 14.26
CA GLY A 554 36.75 -5.47 13.16
C GLY A 554 37.63 -4.79 12.11
N LYS A 555 38.95 -5.10 12.05
CA LYS A 555 39.91 -4.43 11.14
C LYS A 555 39.46 -4.33 9.68
N HIS A 556 38.79 -5.35 9.15
CA HIS A 556 38.32 -5.32 7.76
C HIS A 556 37.14 -4.37 7.50
N ALA A 557 36.58 -3.74 8.54
CA ALA A 557 35.60 -2.68 8.43
C ALA A 557 36.24 -1.28 8.30
N ALA A 558 37.57 -1.15 8.34
CA ALA A 558 38.23 0.14 8.29
C ALA A 558 37.80 0.96 7.05
N LEU A 559 37.50 2.24 7.27
CA LEU A 559 37.15 3.24 6.26
C LEU A 559 38.19 4.36 6.30
N ASP A 560 38.28 5.15 5.22
CA ASP A 560 39.08 6.38 5.15
C ASP A 560 38.43 7.55 5.92
N ARG A 561 37.72 7.23 7.00
CA ARG A 561 37.04 8.18 7.89
C ARG A 561 36.81 7.56 9.27
N PRO A 562 36.57 8.38 10.31
CA PRO A 562 36.22 7.88 11.64
C PRO A 562 35.02 6.94 11.59
N ALA A 563 35.21 5.73 12.09
CA ALA A 563 34.17 4.72 12.21
C ALA A 563 34.30 4.00 13.56
N ALA A 564 33.16 3.56 14.09
CA ALA A 564 33.07 2.74 15.30
C ALA A 564 32.19 1.53 15.00
N GLY A 565 32.45 0.37 15.60
CA GLY A 565 31.60 -0.78 15.38
C GLY A 565 31.92 -1.99 16.23
N LYS A 566 31.16 -3.06 16.02
CA LYS A 566 31.32 -4.30 16.74
C LYS A 566 30.98 -5.52 15.87
N THR A 567 31.86 -6.51 15.93
CA THR A 567 31.65 -7.86 15.42
C THR A 567 30.73 -8.67 16.34
N GLY A 568 29.85 -9.47 15.74
CA GLY A 568 29.06 -10.49 16.43
C GLY A 568 29.34 -11.86 15.83
N THR A 569 29.54 -12.86 16.68
CA THR A 569 29.72 -14.26 16.28
C THR A 569 29.17 -15.12 17.41
N THR A 570 28.26 -16.02 17.05
CA THR A 570 27.69 -17.01 17.98
C THR A 570 28.64 -18.18 18.18
N SER A 571 28.61 -18.81 19.36
CA SER A 571 29.48 -19.97 19.65
C SER A 571 29.20 -21.18 18.76
N SER A 572 28.02 -21.26 18.15
CA SER A 572 27.66 -22.31 17.19
C SER A 572 27.84 -21.89 15.72
N GLU A 573 28.38 -20.69 15.49
CA GLU A 573 28.70 -20.13 14.16
C GLU A 573 27.47 -20.12 13.23
N LYS A 574 26.28 -19.99 13.82
CA LYS A 574 24.99 -19.93 13.12
C LYS A 574 24.67 -18.53 12.60
N ASP A 575 24.98 -17.54 13.43
CA ASP A 575 24.81 -16.13 13.13
C ASP A 575 26.15 -15.39 13.28
N ILE A 576 26.46 -14.57 12.28
CA ILE A 576 27.59 -13.66 12.27
C ILE A 576 27.12 -12.26 11.87
N TRP A 577 27.72 -11.25 12.51
CA TRP A 577 27.26 -9.87 12.42
C TRP A 577 28.43 -8.91 12.30
N PHE A 578 28.14 -7.77 11.69
CA PHE A 578 28.89 -6.56 11.93
C PHE A 578 27.90 -5.39 12.03
N VAL A 579 28.02 -4.63 13.12
CA VAL A 579 27.23 -3.40 13.32
C VAL A 579 28.20 -2.26 13.50
N GLY A 580 28.14 -1.29 12.61
CA GLY A 580 29.08 -0.17 12.60
C GLY A 580 28.38 1.14 12.28
N THR A 581 29.03 2.22 12.65
CA THR A 581 28.51 3.57 12.53
C THR A 581 29.60 4.57 12.17
N VAL A 582 29.19 5.58 11.40
CA VAL A 582 29.80 6.90 11.31
C VAL A 582 28.77 7.91 11.82
N PRO A 583 29.13 9.16 12.17
CA PRO A 583 28.17 10.13 12.70
C PRO A 583 26.89 10.29 11.85
N GLN A 584 26.99 10.10 10.53
CA GLN A 584 25.87 10.27 9.60
C GLN A 584 25.06 9.00 9.30
N LEU A 585 25.59 7.80 9.59
CA LEU A 585 24.95 6.55 9.17
C LEU A 585 25.39 5.36 10.04
N THR A 586 24.43 4.66 10.61
CA THR A 586 24.61 3.38 11.30
C THR A 586 24.07 2.25 10.45
N THR A 587 24.85 1.18 10.29
CA THR A 587 24.45 0.01 9.50
C THR A 587 24.70 -1.28 10.27
N ALA A 588 23.69 -2.14 10.33
CA ALA A 588 23.79 -3.52 10.80
C ALA A 588 23.75 -4.48 9.60
N VAL A 589 24.68 -5.44 9.58
CA VAL A 589 24.72 -6.53 8.60
C VAL A 589 24.70 -7.86 9.35
N TRP A 590 23.83 -8.75 8.92
CA TRP A 590 23.69 -10.12 9.42
C TRP A 590 23.90 -11.12 8.30
N VAL A 591 24.57 -12.23 8.61
CA VAL A 591 24.63 -13.43 7.78
C VAL A 591 24.33 -14.65 8.64
N GLY A 592 23.49 -15.55 8.12
CA GLY A 592 23.09 -16.78 8.79
C GLY A 592 22.29 -17.70 7.87
N ARG A 593 21.64 -18.72 8.42
CA ARG A 593 20.79 -19.67 7.66
C ARG A 593 19.41 -19.77 8.24
N ASP A 594 18.38 -19.87 7.40
CA ASP A 594 16.99 -20.02 7.85
C ASP A 594 16.74 -21.29 8.64
N ASP A 595 17.45 -22.37 8.33
CA ASP A 595 17.39 -23.64 9.05
C ASP A 595 18.16 -23.66 10.37
N ASN A 596 18.72 -22.52 10.80
CA ASN A 596 19.50 -22.37 12.03
C ASN A 596 20.67 -23.37 12.18
N ARG A 597 21.17 -23.90 11.06
CA ARG A 597 22.41 -24.70 11.04
C ARG A 597 23.62 -23.77 11.05
N SER A 598 24.77 -24.32 11.47
CA SER A 598 26.05 -23.61 11.41
C SER A 598 26.39 -23.24 9.96
N LEU A 599 27.00 -22.06 9.78
CA LEU A 599 27.40 -21.55 8.46
C LEU A 599 28.60 -22.33 7.91
N ALA A 600 29.69 -22.33 8.65
CA ALA A 600 30.93 -23.04 8.36
C ALA A 600 31.84 -22.94 9.60
N ARG A 601 32.73 -23.92 9.77
CA ARG A 601 33.71 -23.90 10.85
C ARG A 601 34.62 -22.68 10.73
N GLY A 602 34.72 -21.86 11.78
CA GLY A 602 35.54 -20.65 11.78
C GLY A 602 34.94 -19.46 11.04
N ALA A 603 33.66 -19.50 10.69
CA ALA A 603 32.96 -18.34 10.15
C ALA A 603 32.84 -17.24 11.22
N THR A 604 33.46 -16.08 10.98
CA THR A 604 33.45 -14.96 11.92
C THR A 604 32.94 -13.67 11.29
N GLY A 605 32.30 -12.84 12.11
CA GLY A 605 31.78 -11.53 11.68
C GLY A 605 32.87 -10.57 11.20
N GLY A 606 34.07 -10.65 11.78
CA GLY A 606 35.19 -9.75 11.45
C GLY A 606 35.85 -10.02 10.10
N VAL A 607 35.82 -11.26 9.61
CA VAL A 607 36.41 -11.62 8.31
C VAL A 607 35.34 -11.63 7.22
N MET A 608 34.14 -12.15 7.51
CA MET A 608 33.12 -12.38 6.49
C MET A 608 32.11 -11.24 6.36
N VAL A 609 31.81 -10.51 7.44
CA VAL A 609 30.70 -9.53 7.45
C VAL A 609 31.19 -8.09 7.47
N ALA A 610 32.29 -7.81 8.19
CA ALA A 610 32.92 -6.49 8.22
C ALA A 610 33.26 -5.94 6.81
N PRO A 611 33.77 -6.73 5.84
CA PRO A 611 33.96 -6.26 4.46
C PRO A 611 32.66 -5.90 3.74
N VAL A 612 31.56 -6.59 4.03
CA VAL A 612 30.22 -6.30 3.47
C VAL A 612 29.77 -4.92 3.92
N TRP A 613 29.88 -4.66 5.23
CA TRP A 613 29.59 -3.36 5.82
C TRP A 613 30.47 -2.27 5.20
N ARG A 614 31.79 -2.50 5.11
CA ARG A 614 32.73 -1.54 4.52
C ARG A 614 32.32 -1.17 3.10
N ASP A 615 32.09 -2.17 2.25
CA ASP A 615 31.74 -1.97 0.84
C ASP A 615 30.42 -1.21 0.65
N PHE A 616 29.39 -1.50 1.45
CA PHE A 616 28.16 -0.69 1.45
C PHE A 616 28.45 0.75 1.89
N MET A 617 29.13 0.93 3.02
CA MET A 617 29.39 2.25 3.60
C MET A 617 30.26 3.13 2.69
N THR A 618 31.27 2.57 2.02
CA THR A 618 32.09 3.30 1.05
C THR A 618 31.25 3.86 -0.09
N LYS A 619 30.29 3.10 -0.62
CA LYS A 619 29.40 3.57 -1.69
C LYS A 619 28.38 4.58 -1.16
N ALA A 620 27.76 4.28 -0.02
CA ALA A 620 26.72 5.08 0.61
C ALA A 620 27.23 6.47 1.02
N LEU A 621 28.50 6.58 1.41
CA LEU A 621 29.10 7.81 1.92
C LEU A 621 29.98 8.54 0.91
N LYS A 622 30.04 8.09 -0.36
CA LYS A 622 30.94 8.64 -1.39
C LYS A 622 30.89 10.17 -1.51
N ASN A 623 29.69 10.75 -1.36
CA ASN A 623 29.45 12.19 -1.49
C ASN A 623 29.01 12.84 -0.16
N VAL A 624 29.22 12.16 0.97
CA VAL A 624 28.87 12.67 2.30
C VAL A 624 30.13 13.25 2.95
N PRO A 625 30.12 14.48 3.49
CA PRO A 625 31.26 15.05 4.21
C PRO A 625 31.78 14.15 5.34
N VAL A 626 33.08 14.24 5.67
CA VAL A 626 33.66 13.50 6.80
C VAL A 626 33.32 14.23 8.10
N GLU A 627 32.82 13.51 9.10
CA GLU A 627 32.59 14.04 10.45
C GLU A 627 33.35 13.20 11.48
N ASN A 628 33.77 13.85 12.56
CA ASN A 628 34.44 13.22 13.69
C ASN A 628 33.44 12.92 14.81
N PHE A 629 33.69 11.84 15.56
CA PHE A 629 32.99 11.63 16.83
C PHE A 629 33.42 12.66 17.87
N LYS A 630 32.49 13.08 18.73
CA LYS A 630 32.76 13.90 19.91
C LYS A 630 33.50 13.06 20.95
N SER A 631 34.55 13.62 21.51
CA SER A 631 35.31 12.97 22.59
C SER A 631 34.46 12.88 23.86
N PRO A 632 34.59 11.82 24.68
CA PRO A 632 33.97 11.76 26.01
C PRO A 632 34.29 12.98 26.88
N SER A 633 35.47 13.58 26.72
CA SER A 633 35.89 14.78 27.46
C SER A 633 34.99 16.01 27.24
N GLN A 634 34.15 16.01 26.20
CA GLN A 634 33.19 17.07 25.92
C GLN A 634 31.89 16.96 26.73
N PHE A 635 31.74 15.91 27.53
CA PHE A 635 30.53 15.62 28.30
C PHE A 635 30.86 15.43 29.78
N PRO A 636 29.94 15.78 30.70
CA PRO A 636 30.14 15.52 32.12
C PRO A 636 30.07 14.01 32.38
N ARG A 637 31.08 13.48 33.07
CA ARG A 637 31.10 12.06 33.46
C ARG A 637 30.04 11.78 34.55
N PRO A 638 29.26 10.69 34.45
CA PRO A 638 28.33 10.27 35.49
C PRO A 638 29.02 10.01 36.83
N LYS A 639 28.34 10.33 37.92
CA LYS A 639 28.79 9.99 39.27
C LYS A 639 28.39 8.54 39.64
N PRO A 640 29.21 7.83 40.43
CA PRO A 640 28.99 6.41 40.78
C PRO A 640 27.70 6.09 41.54
#